data_AF-A0A4Y2FRN7-F1
#
_entry.id   AF-A0A4Y2FRN7-F1
#
_cell.length_a   1.000
_cell.length_b   1.000
_cell.length_c   1.000
_cell.angle_alpha   90.00
_cell.angle_beta   90.00
_cell.angle_gamma   90.00
#
_symmetry.space_group_name_H-M   'P 1'
#
loop_
_entity.id
_entity.type
_entity.pdbx_description
1 polymer ?
#
loop_
_entity_poly.entity_id
_entity_poly.type
_entity_poly.pdbx_seq_one_letter_code
_entity_poly.pdbx_strand_id
1 'polypeptide(L)'
;MELFNTCLKLAKFPDPLKVGNIILFHKHGKSKTEASSYRPISLLPTIGKVLEKLITQRLNFHLEKNNRLSNLQYGFREGRSTEMAITKLLDTIHKGKASGDHVLVLSIDIKGAFDNIQHSTISPYLDNSKCPANIVNIFKNLLQNRKVILNTCEGPAIRDQKQGCPQGSCSGPALWNLVANEILQENWPINTSIQAFADDFVLVSHAPTRVQLESQINESIAKFSTWTSKNQLQISAEKSNYLLISKLVRGPTILWQGERIKRAHAIKYLGIYIDEKMNWNTHLKAQSTRATQLYHNLLKIAGKSWGVPLIHRRTLYKTVTERVLAHGAVAWCLEPTVRIARKLSTIQRPFLLAISGAYRTTSTAALQVILGIPPLHLQLQREARGTALFRLRLLFLQTSVTSIPVKLKKKLPDERGVGAAFCVLTDVNITHRWSTRLSLRNTVFQAEILALLKAVEHAVSLPTQQLTILVDNQASINSAANPKSHNSIARKIFKLLHSHPHIRVSWIKAHAGYIGNEEADRLAKEAAETENFPETPLELPKSFIKTFLRHKMLAPWQMAWDDGDTGRLIHNIIPKVSLHPINWTRNEVLFFTGHGPFPSFLHRFNLAETSFCSCGEIGTPIHYATVCLLTTSYHMAPPSQQHQPIWFRRVANNSTSRRKIHNLLHFLQRETSLFRPDPN
;
A
#
# COMPACT_ATOMS: atom_id res chain seq x y z
N MET A 1 3.68 35.97 -4.89
CA MET A 1 4.96 35.53 -4.26
C MET A 1 5.53 36.59 -3.32
N GLU A 2 5.42 37.88 -3.66
CA GLU A 2 5.92 39.00 -2.84
C GLU A 2 5.44 38.97 -1.39
N LEU A 3 4.12 38.84 -1.14
CA LEU A 3 3.56 38.72 0.21
C LEU A 3 4.29 37.67 1.07
N PHE A 4 4.50 36.46 0.54
CA PHE A 4 5.13 35.36 1.27
C PHE A 4 6.61 35.61 1.54
N ASN A 5 7.31 36.21 0.58
CA ASN A 5 8.72 36.60 0.76
C ASN A 5 8.85 37.70 1.82
N THR A 6 7.94 38.68 1.82
CA THR A 6 7.89 39.74 2.84
C THR A 6 7.59 39.17 4.21
N CYS A 7 6.60 38.28 4.35
CA CYS A 7 6.34 37.57 5.61
C CYS A 7 7.58 36.84 6.13
N LEU A 8 8.31 36.14 5.25
CA LEU A 8 9.53 35.41 5.61
C LEU A 8 10.68 36.36 5.98
N LYS A 9 10.86 37.48 5.26
CA LYS A 9 11.89 38.48 5.53
C LYS A 9 11.66 39.19 6.87
N LEU A 10 10.41 39.57 7.14
CA LEU A 10 10.00 40.22 8.38
C LEU A 10 9.79 39.23 9.54
N ALA A 11 9.84 37.93 9.27
CA ALA A 11 9.49 36.87 10.21
C ALA A 11 8.11 37.05 10.87
N LYS A 12 7.13 37.58 10.12
CA LYS A 12 5.76 37.83 10.59
C LYS A 12 4.75 37.01 9.81
N PHE A 13 3.86 36.36 10.53
CA PHE A 13 2.68 35.70 10.01
C PHE A 13 1.47 36.63 10.23
N PRO A 14 0.69 37.01 9.20
CA PRO A 14 -0.39 37.97 9.36
C PRO A 14 -1.51 37.47 10.29
N ASP A 15 -1.92 38.28 11.26
CA ASP A 15 -2.94 37.91 12.27
C ASP A 15 -4.30 37.50 11.66
N PRO A 16 -4.84 38.18 10.63
CA PRO A 16 -6.09 37.75 9.98
C PRO A 16 -6.02 36.34 9.38
N LEU A 17 -4.81 35.86 9.03
CA LEU A 17 -4.60 34.52 8.49
C LEU A 17 -4.49 33.43 9.56
N LYS A 18 -4.47 33.81 10.85
CA LYS A 18 -4.38 32.88 12.00
C LYS A 18 -5.75 32.52 12.57
N VAL A 19 -6.79 33.28 12.23
CA VAL A 19 -8.15 33.10 12.76
C VAL A 19 -8.78 31.84 12.16
N GLY A 20 -9.15 30.87 13.02
CA GLY A 20 -9.71 29.59 12.58
C GLY A 20 -11.19 29.45 12.89
N ASN A 21 -12.00 29.06 11.92
CA ASN A 21 -13.41 28.72 12.15
C ASN A 21 -13.58 27.24 12.54
N ILE A 22 -14.13 26.95 13.70
CA ILE A 22 -14.28 25.59 14.23
C ILE A 22 -15.55 24.95 13.69
N ILE A 23 -15.39 23.76 13.10
CA ILE A 23 -16.48 22.85 12.77
C ILE A 23 -16.36 21.60 13.62
N LEU A 24 -17.45 21.20 14.27
CA LEU A 24 -17.50 20.02 15.12
C LEU A 24 -18.01 18.81 14.34
N PHE A 25 -17.20 17.75 14.27
CA PHE A 25 -17.61 16.47 13.70
C PHE A 25 -17.86 15.44 14.79
N HIS A 26 -19.06 14.87 14.82
CA HIS A 26 -19.41 13.84 15.79
C HIS A 26 -18.65 12.53 15.55
N LYS A 27 -17.99 12.00 16.58
CA LYS A 27 -17.30 10.71 16.54
C LYS A 27 -18.35 9.59 16.50
N HIS A 28 -18.21 8.69 15.53
CA HIS A 28 -19.18 7.60 15.35
C HIS A 28 -19.25 6.69 16.60
N GLY A 29 -20.46 6.38 17.05
CA GLY A 29 -20.71 5.50 18.21
C GLY A 29 -20.43 6.12 19.59
N LYS A 30 -20.24 7.44 19.67
CA LYS A 30 -20.09 8.17 20.94
C LYS A 30 -21.37 8.96 21.28
N SER A 31 -21.48 9.40 22.54
CA SER A 31 -22.64 10.15 23.02
C SER A 31 -22.69 11.55 22.44
N LYS A 32 -23.86 12.00 21.95
CA LYS A 32 -24.06 13.36 21.43
C LYS A 32 -24.03 14.45 22.51
N THR A 33 -24.13 14.07 23.78
CA THR A 33 -24.18 15.03 24.90
C THR A 33 -22.79 15.38 25.45
N GLU A 34 -21.76 14.62 25.10
CA GLU A 34 -20.41 14.83 25.61
C GLU A 34 -19.56 15.65 24.62
N ALA A 35 -18.93 16.73 25.09
CA ALA A 35 -18.03 17.53 24.25
C ALA A 35 -16.86 16.71 23.69
N SER A 36 -16.35 15.75 24.46
CA SER A 36 -15.26 14.85 24.05
C SER A 36 -15.62 13.93 22.88
N SER A 37 -16.92 13.78 22.58
CA SER A 37 -17.44 13.02 21.44
C SER A 37 -17.35 13.77 20.12
N TYR A 38 -17.01 15.06 20.14
CA TYR A 38 -16.84 15.85 18.94
C TYR A 38 -15.36 16.04 18.63
N ARG A 39 -15.05 16.15 17.34
CA ARG A 39 -13.73 16.47 16.83
C ARG A 39 -13.77 17.88 16.23
N PRO A 40 -13.11 18.87 16.85
CA PRO A 40 -13.03 20.21 16.29
C PRO A 40 -12.08 20.20 15.09
N ILE A 41 -12.53 20.69 13.94
CA ILE A 41 -11.69 20.97 12.78
C ILE A 41 -11.62 22.48 12.62
N SER A 42 -10.41 23.03 12.62
CA SER A 42 -10.17 24.46 12.45
C SER A 42 -9.96 24.79 10.97
N LEU A 43 -10.93 25.47 10.38
CA LEU A 43 -10.82 25.99 9.03
C LEU A 43 -10.05 27.31 9.03
N LEU A 44 -8.78 27.24 8.65
CA LEU A 44 -7.92 28.41 8.43
C LEU A 44 -8.10 28.98 7.01
N PRO A 45 -7.88 30.30 6.81
CA PRO A 45 -7.88 30.94 5.51
C PRO A 45 -6.92 30.26 4.51
N THR A 46 -7.35 30.10 3.27
CA THR A 46 -6.58 29.38 2.23
C THR A 46 -5.19 29.96 2.02
N ILE A 47 -5.07 31.30 1.95
CA ILE A 47 -3.76 31.97 1.82
C ILE A 47 -2.86 31.69 3.02
N GLY A 48 -3.43 31.66 4.24
CA GLY A 48 -2.72 31.29 5.46
C GLY A 48 -2.19 29.85 5.39
N LYS A 49 -3.00 28.90 4.92
CA LYS A 49 -2.58 27.50 4.73
C LYS A 49 -1.43 27.37 3.72
N VAL A 50 -1.46 28.14 2.63
CA VAL A 50 -0.37 28.15 1.63
C VAL A 50 0.93 28.67 2.27
N LEU A 51 0.88 29.81 2.96
CA LEU A 51 2.05 30.35 3.67
C LEU A 51 2.58 29.36 4.72
N GLU A 52 1.69 28.83 5.57
CA GLU A 52 2.01 27.84 6.59
C GLU A 52 2.67 26.59 5.99
N LYS A 53 2.16 26.10 4.85
CA LYS A 53 2.73 24.94 4.16
C LYS A 53 4.15 25.22 3.66
N LEU A 54 4.39 26.40 3.06
CA LEU A 54 5.71 26.79 2.55
C LEU A 54 6.74 26.93 3.67
N ILE A 55 6.40 27.58 4.78
CA ILE A 55 7.31 27.72 5.93
C ILE A 55 7.55 26.37 6.62
N THR A 56 6.54 25.49 6.68
CA THR A 56 6.69 24.13 7.21
C THR A 56 7.62 23.27 6.36
N GLN A 57 7.55 23.40 5.03
CA GLN A 57 8.49 22.72 4.13
C GLN A 57 9.93 23.20 4.36
N ARG A 58 10.14 24.51 4.56
CA ARG A 58 11.47 25.06 4.87
C ARG A 58 11.98 24.57 6.24
N LEU A 59 11.13 24.58 7.28
CA LEU A 59 11.48 24.03 8.60
C LEU A 59 11.91 22.56 8.49
N ASN A 60 11.06 21.73 7.89
CA ASN A 60 11.36 20.30 7.72
C ASN A 60 12.64 20.07 6.90
N PHE A 61 12.88 20.87 5.86
CA PHE A 61 14.13 20.79 5.10
C PHE A 61 15.37 21.00 5.98
N HIS A 62 15.37 22.02 6.85
CA HIS A 62 16.49 22.26 7.76
C HIS A 62 16.62 21.18 8.83
N LEU A 63 15.49 20.73 9.41
CA LEU A 63 15.48 19.65 10.40
C LEU A 63 16.03 18.34 9.84
N GLU A 64 15.63 17.96 8.63
CA GLU A 64 16.09 16.75 7.95
C GLU A 64 17.54 16.88 7.47
N LYS A 65 17.90 18.00 6.82
CA LYS A 65 19.28 18.25 6.33
C LYS A 65 20.31 18.19 7.45
N ASN A 66 19.95 18.67 8.64
CA ASN A 66 20.83 18.72 9.80
C ASN A 66 20.66 17.52 10.76
N ASN A 67 19.93 16.46 10.34
CA ASN A 67 19.65 15.25 11.14
C ASN A 67 19.11 15.55 12.56
N ARG A 68 18.24 16.55 12.68
CA ARG A 68 17.71 17.01 13.97
C ARG A 68 16.53 16.19 14.49
N LEU A 69 15.90 15.37 13.64
CA LEU A 69 14.76 14.52 14.01
C LEU A 69 15.18 13.04 14.15
N SER A 70 14.82 12.43 15.27
CA SER A 70 15.09 11.04 15.62
C SER A 70 14.57 10.09 14.55
N ASN A 71 15.42 9.14 14.16
CA ASN A 71 15.06 8.07 13.22
C ASN A 71 13.95 7.13 13.73
N LEU A 72 13.57 7.28 15.00
CA LEU A 72 12.52 6.53 15.69
C LEU A 72 11.13 7.20 15.60
N GLN A 73 11.05 8.41 15.03
CA GLN A 73 9.78 9.04 14.62
C GLN A 73 9.45 8.66 13.18
N TYR A 74 8.29 8.04 12.96
CA TYR A 74 7.82 7.61 11.64
C TYR A 74 6.62 8.42 11.14
N GLY A 75 5.87 9.06 12.04
CA GLY A 75 4.69 9.85 11.70
C GLY A 75 5.08 11.19 11.06
N PHE A 76 4.34 11.58 10.02
CA PHE A 76 4.47 12.88 9.36
C PHE A 76 5.88 13.24 8.85
N ARG A 77 6.72 12.23 8.59
CA ARG A 77 8.07 12.42 8.02
C ARG A 77 8.14 11.93 6.58
N GLU A 78 8.87 12.66 5.76
CA GLU A 78 9.11 12.27 4.38
C GLU A 78 9.98 10.99 4.33
N GLY A 79 9.62 10.06 3.46
CA GLY A 79 10.35 8.79 3.33
C GLY A 79 10.16 7.80 4.48
N ARG A 80 9.31 8.11 5.47
CA ARG A 80 8.89 7.18 6.54
C ARG A 80 7.48 6.68 6.26
N SER A 81 7.18 5.44 6.65
CA SER A 81 5.86 4.85 6.48
C SER A 81 5.41 4.04 7.69
N THR A 82 4.10 3.77 7.76
CA THR A 82 3.52 2.88 8.77
C THR A 82 4.13 1.48 8.71
N GLU A 83 4.47 0.99 7.51
CA GLU A 83 5.10 -0.32 7.36
C GLU A 83 6.51 -0.36 7.94
N MET A 84 7.30 0.71 7.81
CA MET A 84 8.64 0.77 8.43
C MET A 84 8.54 0.71 9.96
N ALA A 85 7.60 1.44 10.54
CA ALA A 85 7.36 1.45 11.99
C ALA A 85 6.93 0.05 12.48
N ILE A 86 5.98 -0.58 11.78
CA ILE A 86 5.51 -1.92 12.11
C ILE A 86 6.64 -2.95 12.02
N THR A 87 7.41 -2.96 10.91
CA THR A 87 8.50 -3.94 10.74
C THR A 87 9.58 -3.74 11.80
N LYS A 88 9.96 -2.49 12.10
CA LYS A 88 10.93 -2.19 13.17
C LYS A 88 10.47 -2.73 14.53
N LEU A 89 9.20 -2.53 14.87
CA LEU A 89 8.61 -3.05 16.11
C LEU A 89 8.70 -4.57 16.17
N LEU A 90 8.32 -5.26 15.09
CA LEU A 90 8.38 -6.73 15.02
C LEU A 90 9.81 -7.25 15.09
N ASP A 91 10.76 -6.59 14.44
CA ASP A 91 12.17 -6.96 14.51
C ASP A 91 12.70 -6.85 15.95
N THR A 92 12.36 -5.78 16.67
CA THR A 92 12.72 -5.63 18.10
C THR A 92 12.10 -6.74 18.95
N ILE A 93 10.82 -7.05 18.74
CA ILE A 93 10.14 -8.15 19.45
C ILE A 93 10.83 -9.49 19.17
N HIS A 94 11.15 -9.78 17.90
CA HIS A 94 11.80 -11.02 17.52
C HIS A 94 13.21 -11.14 18.09
N LYS A 95 13.97 -10.04 18.16
CA LYS A 95 15.29 -10.01 18.81
C LYS A 95 15.21 -10.42 20.28
N GLY A 96 14.29 -9.82 21.05
CA GLY A 96 14.10 -10.20 22.45
C GLY A 96 13.70 -11.67 22.60
N LYS A 97 12.80 -12.17 21.75
CA LYS A 97 12.43 -13.61 21.77
C LYS A 97 13.58 -14.54 21.41
N ALA A 98 14.44 -14.15 20.45
CA ALA A 98 15.59 -14.94 20.03
C ALA A 98 16.63 -15.08 21.15
N SER A 99 16.73 -14.08 22.02
CA SER A 99 17.55 -14.12 23.24
C SER A 99 16.95 -15.00 24.36
N GLY A 100 15.75 -15.57 24.18
CA GLY A 100 15.05 -16.32 25.21
C GLY A 100 14.34 -15.46 26.26
N ASP A 101 14.38 -14.14 26.10
CA ASP A 101 13.83 -13.18 27.05
C ASP A 101 12.30 -13.10 27.03
N HIS A 102 11.76 -12.52 28.10
CA HIS A 102 10.39 -12.06 28.16
C HIS A 102 10.28 -10.66 27.55
N VAL A 103 9.39 -10.50 26.57
CA VAL A 103 9.23 -9.23 25.86
C VAL A 103 7.95 -8.55 26.29
N LEU A 104 8.05 -7.29 26.68
CA LEU A 104 6.92 -6.42 26.98
C LEU A 104 6.84 -5.29 25.96
N VAL A 105 5.66 -5.12 25.38
CA VAL A 105 5.34 -4.01 24.47
C VAL A 105 4.32 -3.11 25.15
N LEU A 106 4.71 -1.90 25.50
CA LEU A 106 3.88 -0.89 26.13
C LEU A 106 3.40 0.10 25.06
N SER A 107 2.09 0.12 24.80
CA SER A 107 1.44 1.13 23.96
C SER A 107 1.03 2.30 24.84
N ILE A 108 1.53 3.49 24.51
CA ILE A 108 1.37 4.70 25.31
C ILE A 108 0.45 5.67 24.55
N ASP A 109 -0.67 6.05 25.15
CA ASP A 109 -1.63 7.02 24.61
C ASP A 109 -1.57 8.34 25.41
N ILE A 110 -1.45 9.46 24.70
CA ILE A 110 -1.46 10.81 25.29
C ILE A 110 -2.84 11.42 25.07
N LYS A 111 -3.46 11.95 26.15
CA LYS A 111 -4.78 12.60 26.08
C LYS A 111 -4.68 13.85 25.20
N GLY A 112 -5.24 13.77 23.99
CA GLY A 112 -5.37 14.92 23.10
C GLY A 112 -4.03 15.60 22.80
N ALA A 113 -3.02 14.82 22.42
CA ALA A 113 -1.64 15.29 22.21
C ALA A 113 -1.54 16.62 21.45
N PHE A 114 -2.16 16.70 20.26
CA PHE A 114 -2.15 17.89 19.42
C PHE A 114 -2.96 19.05 19.98
N ASP A 115 -4.01 18.78 20.76
CA ASP A 115 -4.92 19.81 21.30
C ASP A 115 -4.37 20.44 22.58
N ASN A 116 -3.56 19.69 23.35
CA ASN A 116 -3.09 20.07 24.68
C ASN A 116 -1.65 20.58 24.73
N ILE A 117 -0.88 20.45 23.64
CA ILE A 117 0.49 20.98 23.59
C ILE A 117 0.50 22.52 23.72
N GLN A 118 1.23 23.04 24.70
CA GLN A 118 1.26 24.48 24.97
C GLN A 118 2.14 25.23 23.95
N HIS A 119 1.72 26.42 23.52
CA HIS A 119 2.56 27.23 22.61
C HIS A 119 3.86 27.69 23.27
N SER A 120 3.82 27.91 24.59
CA SER A 120 4.99 28.26 25.40
C SER A 120 6.04 27.14 25.44
N THR A 121 5.61 25.87 25.42
CA THR A 121 6.55 24.73 25.44
C THR A 121 7.19 24.49 24.08
N ILE A 122 6.51 24.81 22.97
CA ILE A 122 7.07 24.68 21.60
C ILE A 122 8.23 25.66 21.34
N SER A 123 8.18 26.85 21.93
CA SER A 123 9.15 27.92 21.65
C SER A 123 10.61 27.54 21.94
N PRO A 124 10.96 26.97 23.12
CA PRO A 124 12.30 26.45 23.40
C PRO A 124 12.78 25.40 22.40
N TYR A 125 11.89 24.52 21.93
CA TYR A 125 12.25 23.51 20.94
C TYR A 125 12.58 24.12 19.57
N LEU A 126 11.85 25.17 19.17
CA LEU A 126 12.14 25.91 17.95
C LEU A 126 13.50 26.62 18.04
N ASP A 127 13.84 27.19 19.19
CA ASP A 127 15.15 27.83 19.40
C ASP A 127 16.29 26.82 19.31
N ASN A 128 16.11 25.64 19.90
CA ASN A 128 17.10 24.55 19.87
C ASN A 128 17.18 23.81 18.52
N SER A 129 16.29 24.10 17.56
CA SER A 129 16.23 23.42 16.26
C SER A 129 17.43 23.72 15.34
N LYS A 130 18.21 24.77 15.65
CA LYS A 130 19.29 25.33 14.80
C LYS A 130 18.82 25.69 13.39
N CYS A 131 17.55 26.07 13.23
CA CYS A 131 17.03 26.62 11.98
C CYS A 131 17.35 28.13 11.87
N PRO A 132 17.35 28.69 10.65
CA PRO A 132 17.48 30.13 10.44
C PRO A 132 16.50 30.95 11.28
N ALA A 133 16.97 32.07 11.86
CA ALA A 133 16.21 32.88 12.79
C ALA A 133 14.86 33.37 12.22
N ASN A 134 14.81 33.70 10.93
CA ASN A 134 13.58 34.11 10.27
C ASN A 134 12.52 33.00 10.22
N ILE A 135 12.93 31.74 10.07
CA ILE A 135 12.03 30.58 10.12
C ILE A 135 11.54 30.35 11.56
N VAL A 136 12.45 30.38 12.54
CA VAL A 136 12.09 30.21 13.96
C VAL A 136 11.10 31.30 14.40
N ASN A 137 11.40 32.56 14.10
CA ASN A 137 10.60 33.71 14.52
C ASN A 137 9.23 33.75 13.85
N ILE A 138 9.10 33.35 12.58
CA ILE A 138 7.77 33.29 11.94
C ILE A 138 6.89 32.20 12.56
N PHE A 139 7.46 31.07 13.02
CA PHE A 139 6.70 30.05 13.76
C PHE A 139 6.29 30.54 15.14
N LYS A 140 7.18 31.20 15.88
CA LYS A 140 6.82 31.86 17.14
C LYS A 140 5.68 32.86 16.94
N ASN A 141 5.75 33.68 15.89
CA ASN A 141 4.70 34.63 15.56
C ASN A 141 3.39 33.93 15.13
N LEU A 142 3.45 32.82 14.39
CA LEU A 142 2.28 32.01 14.00
C LEU A 142 1.50 31.47 15.22
N LEU A 143 2.19 31.17 16.31
CA LEU A 143 1.60 30.67 17.54
C LEU A 143 1.01 31.81 18.41
N GLN A 144 1.43 33.05 18.19
CA GLN A 144 0.89 34.23 18.88
C GLN A 144 -0.39 34.76 18.24
N ASN A 145 -1.23 35.43 19.04
CA ASN A 145 -2.46 36.12 18.62
C ASN A 145 -3.44 35.23 17.84
N ARG A 146 -3.45 33.93 18.10
CA ARG A 146 -4.38 33.00 17.46
C ARG A 146 -5.75 33.12 18.08
N LYS A 147 -6.78 33.16 17.23
CA LYS A 147 -8.18 33.18 17.63
C LYS A 147 -8.94 32.06 16.94
N VAL A 148 -9.91 31.51 17.64
CA VAL A 148 -10.87 30.57 17.07
C VAL A 148 -12.28 31.13 17.19
N ILE A 149 -13.07 30.86 16.16
CA ILE A 149 -14.49 31.25 16.08
C ILE A 149 -15.30 29.97 16.04
N LEU A 150 -16.32 29.87 16.89
CA LEU A 150 -17.33 28.81 16.82
C LEU A 150 -18.69 29.46 16.60
N ASN A 151 -19.36 29.11 15.50
CA ASN A 151 -20.71 29.59 15.25
C ASN A 151 -21.70 28.80 16.11
N THR A 152 -22.38 29.48 17.04
CA THR A 152 -23.45 28.91 17.87
C THR A 152 -24.80 29.47 17.43
N CYS A 153 -25.88 28.93 17.98
CA CYS A 153 -27.24 29.43 17.75
C CYS A 153 -27.44 30.88 18.25
N GLU A 154 -26.60 31.32 19.20
CA GLU A 154 -26.64 32.67 19.80
C GLU A 154 -25.70 33.65 19.09
N GLY A 155 -24.92 33.18 18.11
CA GLY A 155 -23.94 33.98 17.36
C GLY A 155 -22.52 33.40 17.39
N PRO A 156 -21.54 34.10 16.80
CA PRO A 156 -20.15 33.64 16.78
C PRO A 156 -19.47 33.85 18.14
N ALA A 157 -19.07 32.75 18.78
CA ALA A 157 -18.22 32.79 19.98
C ALA A 157 -16.75 32.85 19.58
N ILE A 158 -16.02 33.87 20.06
CA ILE A 158 -14.60 34.08 19.77
C ILE A 158 -13.77 33.76 21.02
N ARG A 159 -12.71 32.96 20.87
CA ARG A 159 -11.77 32.65 21.96
C ARG A 159 -10.33 32.74 21.48
N ASP A 160 -9.45 33.19 22.37
CA ASP A 160 -8.00 33.12 22.13
C ASP A 160 -7.53 31.66 22.26
N GLN A 161 -6.68 31.23 21.32
CA GLN A 161 -6.10 29.91 21.29
C GLN A 161 -4.66 29.97 21.79
N LYS A 162 -4.43 29.59 23.05
CA LYS A 162 -3.10 29.59 23.69
C LYS A 162 -2.42 28.21 23.73
N GLN A 163 -3.16 27.17 23.37
CA GLN A 163 -2.68 25.79 23.33
C GLN A 163 -3.18 25.07 22.09
N GLY A 164 -2.49 23.99 21.78
CA GLY A 164 -2.78 23.07 20.70
C GLY A 164 -2.30 23.57 19.34
N CYS A 165 -2.03 22.63 18.45
CA CYS A 165 -1.92 22.89 17.03
C CYS A 165 -3.33 22.70 16.42
N PRO A 166 -3.92 23.72 15.75
CA PRO A 166 -5.27 23.60 15.22
C PRO A 166 -5.40 22.36 14.34
N GLN A 167 -6.41 21.54 14.60
CA GLN A 167 -6.62 20.35 13.79
C GLN A 167 -7.01 20.76 12.36
N GLY A 168 -6.10 20.55 11.41
CA GLY A 168 -6.19 21.07 10.03
C GLY A 168 -5.10 22.08 9.66
N SER A 169 -4.27 22.50 10.62
CA SER A 169 -3.06 23.30 10.36
C SER A 169 -2.00 22.45 9.65
N CYS A 170 -1.25 23.08 8.75
CA CYS A 170 -0.19 22.42 8.01
C CYS A 170 1.07 22.17 8.86
N SER A 171 1.29 22.99 9.88
CA SER A 171 2.50 22.96 10.72
C SER A 171 2.39 22.10 11.98
N GLY A 172 1.18 21.81 12.45
CA GLY A 172 0.95 21.06 13.69
C GLY A 172 1.74 19.74 13.78
N PRO A 173 1.72 18.90 12.74
CA PRO A 173 2.55 17.70 12.68
C PRO A 173 4.06 17.93 12.85
N ALA A 174 4.60 18.99 12.25
CA ALA A 174 6.02 19.31 12.33
C ALA A 174 6.41 19.82 13.73
N LEU A 175 5.57 20.68 14.32
CA LEU A 175 5.77 21.18 15.68
C LEU A 175 5.65 20.06 16.71
N TRP A 176 4.68 19.16 16.55
CA TRP A 176 4.57 17.97 17.39
C TRP A 176 5.82 17.09 17.30
N ASN A 177 6.27 16.79 16.09
CA ASN A 177 7.46 15.97 15.88
C ASN A 177 8.70 16.59 16.54
N LEU A 178 8.79 17.92 16.58
CA LEU A 178 9.88 18.62 17.24
C LEU A 178 9.86 18.44 18.76
N VAL A 179 8.68 18.49 19.39
CA VAL A 179 8.52 18.28 20.85
C VAL A 179 8.67 16.81 21.24
N ALA A 180 8.07 15.90 20.46
CA ALA A 180 8.22 14.46 20.62
C ALA A 180 9.65 13.96 20.36
N ASN A 181 10.49 14.77 19.69
CA ASN A 181 11.86 14.39 19.38
C ASN A 181 12.72 14.16 20.64
N GLU A 182 12.50 14.96 21.69
CA GLU A 182 13.27 14.87 22.94
C GLU A 182 13.14 13.47 23.56
N ILE A 183 11.91 13.00 23.79
CA ILE A 183 11.69 11.69 24.40
C ILE A 183 12.19 10.54 23.52
N LEU A 184 12.21 10.70 22.20
CA LEU A 184 12.75 9.70 21.27
C LEU A 184 14.29 9.67 21.22
N GLN A 185 14.97 10.64 21.83
CA GLN A 185 16.44 10.71 21.93
C GLN A 185 16.94 10.45 23.36
N GLU A 186 16.03 10.22 24.31
CA GLU A 186 16.34 9.90 25.69
C GLU A 186 17.15 8.60 25.80
N ASN A 187 17.97 8.49 26.85
CA ASN A 187 18.70 7.27 27.14
C ASN A 187 17.76 6.26 27.80
N TRP A 188 17.34 5.24 27.05
CA TRP A 188 16.48 4.19 27.56
C TRP A 188 17.25 3.13 28.35
N PRO A 189 16.61 2.41 29.29
CA PRO A 189 17.22 1.30 30.00
C PRO A 189 17.76 0.23 29.04
N ILE A 190 18.66 -0.63 29.53
CA ILE A 190 19.20 -1.72 28.73
C ILE A 190 18.08 -2.57 28.13
N ASN A 191 18.25 -3.01 26.87
CA ASN A 191 17.26 -3.80 26.13
C ASN A 191 15.87 -3.14 26.02
N THR A 192 15.80 -1.82 26.19
CA THR A 192 14.60 -1.02 25.98
C THR A 192 14.75 -0.17 24.72
N SER A 193 13.69 -0.09 23.93
CA SER A 193 13.63 0.79 22.77
C SER A 193 12.27 1.43 22.65
N ILE A 194 12.24 2.65 22.14
CA ILE A 194 11.00 3.39 21.86
C ILE A 194 10.91 3.71 20.37
N GLN A 195 9.68 3.81 19.88
CA GLN A 195 9.38 4.43 18.60
C GLN A 195 8.04 5.14 18.66
N ALA A 196 7.81 6.05 17.72
CA ALA A 196 6.55 6.77 17.61
C ALA A 196 6.06 6.84 16.16
N PHE A 197 4.75 6.88 16.01
CA PHE A 197 4.11 7.38 14.80
C PHE A 197 3.21 8.54 15.22
N ALA A 198 3.74 9.76 15.12
CA ALA A 198 3.14 10.95 15.70
C ALA A 198 2.97 10.81 17.22
N ASP A 199 1.75 10.77 17.73
CA ASP A 199 1.36 10.62 19.13
C ASP A 199 1.22 9.16 19.59
N ASP A 200 1.19 8.20 18.65
CA ASP A 200 1.18 6.77 18.96
C ASP A 200 2.59 6.30 19.32
N PHE A 201 2.94 6.32 20.61
CA PHE A 201 4.21 5.80 21.13
C PHE A 201 4.12 4.32 21.48
N VAL A 202 5.16 3.57 21.14
CA VAL A 202 5.35 2.17 21.55
C VAL A 202 6.73 1.99 22.11
N LEU A 203 6.79 1.46 23.32
CA LEU A 203 8.02 1.11 24.01
C LEU A 203 8.11 -0.42 24.12
N VAL A 204 9.27 -0.97 23.81
CA VAL A 204 9.55 -2.41 23.87
C VAL A 204 10.71 -2.62 24.83
N SER A 205 10.51 -3.45 25.84
CA SER A 205 11.57 -3.89 26.77
C SER A 205 11.64 -5.41 26.75
N HIS A 206 12.84 -5.96 26.88
CA HIS A 206 13.01 -7.40 27.07
C HIS A 206 14.06 -7.73 28.13
N ALA A 207 13.76 -8.74 28.93
CA ALA A 207 14.65 -9.21 29.99
C ALA A 207 14.45 -10.70 30.30
N PRO A 208 15.47 -11.38 30.86
CA PRO A 208 15.38 -12.80 31.23
C PRO A 208 14.37 -13.08 32.35
N THR A 209 14.15 -12.12 33.26
CA THR A 209 13.31 -12.31 34.45
C THR A 209 12.20 -11.27 34.55
N ARG A 210 11.10 -11.63 35.23
CA ARG A 210 9.97 -10.72 35.50
C ARG A 210 10.41 -9.45 36.26
N VAL A 211 11.29 -9.60 37.25
CA VAL A 211 11.74 -8.50 38.13
C VAL A 211 12.55 -7.47 37.35
N GLN A 212 13.49 -7.93 36.50
CA GLN A 212 14.26 -7.04 35.63
C GLN A 212 13.35 -6.30 34.65
N LEU A 213 12.37 -7.00 34.08
CA LEU A 213 11.40 -6.40 33.15
C LEU A 213 10.54 -5.33 33.84
N GLU A 214 10.09 -5.57 35.07
CA GLU A 214 9.37 -4.57 35.88
C GLU A 214 10.25 -3.34 36.17
N SER A 215 11.50 -3.56 36.56
CA SER A 215 12.45 -2.48 36.84
C SER A 215 12.68 -1.59 35.63
N GLN A 216 13.00 -2.19 34.47
CA GLN A 216 13.22 -1.46 33.21
C GLN A 216 12.00 -0.64 32.78
N ILE A 217 10.80 -1.21 32.91
CA ILE A 217 9.56 -0.53 32.53
C ILE A 217 9.22 0.61 33.49
N ASN A 218 9.41 0.42 34.80
CA ASN A 218 9.17 1.48 35.78
C ASN A 218 10.13 2.66 35.58
N GLU A 219 11.43 2.39 35.31
CA GLU A 219 12.39 3.44 34.96
C GLU A 219 11.98 4.18 33.67
N SER A 220 11.53 3.43 32.66
CA SER A 220 11.06 4.01 31.40
C SER A 220 9.81 4.89 31.59
N ILE A 221 8.87 4.46 32.43
CA ILE A 221 7.67 5.22 32.79
C ILE A 221 8.05 6.50 33.53
N ALA A 222 9.03 6.45 34.43
CA ALA A 222 9.51 7.64 35.14
C ALA A 222 10.08 8.68 34.15
N LYS A 223 10.95 8.26 33.22
CA LYS A 223 11.50 9.13 32.15
C LYS A 223 10.39 9.75 31.29
N PHE A 224 9.42 8.95 30.86
CA PHE A 224 8.29 9.43 30.07
C PHE A 224 7.38 10.38 30.86
N SER A 225 7.20 10.13 32.16
CA SER A 225 6.43 10.98 33.07
C SER A 225 7.10 12.34 33.28
N THR A 226 8.43 12.38 33.41
CA THR A 226 9.19 13.64 33.47
C THR A 226 8.99 14.47 32.19
N TRP A 227 9.11 13.84 31.02
CA TRP A 227 8.91 14.54 29.74
C TRP A 227 7.47 15.05 29.56
N THR A 228 6.47 14.26 29.94
CA THR A 228 5.05 14.71 29.85
C THR A 228 4.76 15.84 30.82
N SER A 229 5.24 15.78 32.07
CA SER A 229 5.10 16.87 33.04
C SER A 229 5.76 18.15 32.56
N LYS A 230 6.99 18.08 32.02
CA LYS A 230 7.71 19.22 31.41
C LYS A 230 6.90 19.88 30.30
N ASN A 231 6.21 19.08 29.49
CA ASN A 231 5.42 19.55 28.36
C ASN A 231 3.94 19.80 28.67
N GLN A 232 3.53 19.69 29.94
CA GLN A 232 2.14 19.82 30.40
C GLN A 232 1.18 18.88 29.66
N LEU A 233 1.65 17.69 29.30
CA LEU A 233 0.88 16.65 28.65
C LEU A 233 0.37 15.64 29.69
N GLN A 234 -0.79 15.05 29.41
CA GLN A 234 -1.39 14.04 30.27
C GLN A 234 -1.46 12.68 29.57
N ILE A 235 -1.09 11.62 30.29
CA ILE A 235 -1.22 10.25 29.80
C ILE A 235 -2.66 9.77 29.96
N SER A 236 -3.12 8.96 29.01
CA SER A 236 -4.38 8.24 29.09
C SER A 236 -4.14 6.81 29.59
N ALA A 237 -3.89 6.62 30.89
CA ALA A 237 -3.61 5.30 31.46
C ALA A 237 -4.71 4.26 31.19
N GLU A 238 -5.98 4.67 31.08
CA GLU A 238 -7.09 3.80 30.67
C GLU A 238 -6.94 3.22 29.24
N LYS A 239 -6.36 4.01 28.32
CA LYS A 239 -6.19 3.63 26.90
C LYS A 239 -4.83 3.00 26.65
N SER A 240 -3.81 3.42 27.39
CA SER A 240 -2.51 2.77 27.44
C SER A 240 -2.67 1.33 27.92
N ASN A 241 -1.95 0.42 27.28
CA ASN A 241 -2.00 -1.00 27.60
C ASN A 241 -0.67 -1.64 27.25
N TYR A 242 -0.41 -2.82 27.80
CA TYR A 242 0.79 -3.58 27.48
C TYR A 242 0.47 -4.99 27.01
N LEU A 243 1.31 -5.48 26.10
CA LEU A 243 1.32 -6.86 25.60
C LEU A 243 2.54 -7.55 26.18
N LEU A 244 2.33 -8.71 26.80
CA LEU A 244 3.42 -9.55 27.30
C LEU A 244 3.56 -10.78 26.41
N ILE A 245 4.70 -10.90 25.73
CA ILE A 245 5.07 -12.07 24.94
C ILE A 245 6.09 -12.86 25.76
N SER A 246 5.59 -13.86 26.49
CA SER A 246 6.37 -14.58 27.48
C SER A 246 5.76 -15.95 27.80
N LYS A 247 6.57 -16.82 28.39
CA LYS A 247 6.14 -18.09 29.02
C LYS A 247 5.78 -17.92 30.51
N LEU A 248 5.90 -16.71 31.08
CA LEU A 248 5.58 -16.43 32.47
C LEU A 248 4.11 -16.73 32.78
N VAL A 249 3.88 -17.44 33.89
CA VAL A 249 2.52 -17.70 34.42
C VAL A 249 1.86 -16.40 34.88
N ARG A 250 2.60 -15.55 35.62
CA ARG A 250 2.13 -14.25 36.09
C ARG A 250 2.96 -13.12 35.46
N GLY A 251 2.28 -12.21 34.77
CA GLY A 251 2.90 -11.05 34.14
C GLY A 251 3.24 -9.94 35.15
N PRO A 252 3.98 -8.92 34.70
CA PRO A 252 4.39 -7.82 35.57
C PRO A 252 3.22 -6.91 35.97
N THR A 253 3.31 -6.32 37.15
CA THR A 253 2.34 -5.29 37.59
C THR A 253 2.91 -3.91 37.29
N ILE A 254 2.27 -3.19 36.37
CA ILE A 254 2.71 -1.87 35.92
C ILE A 254 1.73 -0.82 36.43
N LEU A 255 2.25 0.15 37.17
CA LEU A 255 1.53 1.31 37.68
C LEU A 255 2.07 2.56 37.00
N TRP A 256 1.19 3.43 36.51
CA TRP A 256 1.54 4.73 35.95
C TRP A 256 0.69 5.78 36.66
N GLN A 257 1.34 6.69 37.40
CA GLN A 257 0.65 7.72 38.20
C GLN A 257 -0.40 7.12 39.17
N GLY A 258 -0.09 5.96 39.76
CA GLY A 258 -1.01 5.24 40.66
C GLY A 258 -2.09 4.41 39.97
N GLU A 259 -2.30 4.58 38.66
CA GLU A 259 -3.25 3.78 37.89
C GLU A 259 -2.60 2.52 37.30
N ARG A 260 -3.33 1.40 37.33
CA ARG A 260 -2.84 0.13 36.78
C ARG A 260 -3.01 0.09 35.27
N ILE A 261 -1.90 -0.08 34.54
CA ILE A 261 -1.92 -0.29 33.09
C ILE A 261 -2.43 -1.71 32.79
N LYS A 262 -3.45 -1.80 31.94
CA LYS A 262 -4.10 -3.08 31.61
C LYS A 262 -3.21 -3.95 30.72
N ARG A 263 -3.10 -5.23 31.07
CA ARG A 263 -2.54 -6.25 30.18
C ARG A 263 -3.55 -6.58 29.08
N ALA A 264 -3.13 -6.51 27.83
CA ALA A 264 -3.91 -6.93 26.68
C ALA A 264 -3.35 -8.23 26.08
N HIS A 265 -4.22 -9.09 25.56
CA HIS A 265 -3.81 -10.27 24.78
C HIS A 265 -3.42 -9.91 23.34
N ALA A 266 -3.81 -8.73 22.87
CA ALA A 266 -3.41 -8.19 21.59
C ALA A 266 -3.45 -6.64 21.62
N ILE A 267 -2.49 -6.02 20.95
CA ILE A 267 -2.42 -4.56 20.77
C ILE A 267 -2.69 -4.20 19.32
N LYS A 268 -3.49 -3.16 19.11
CA LYS A 268 -3.66 -2.56 17.79
C LYS A 268 -2.62 -1.46 17.60
N TYR A 269 -1.73 -1.63 16.63
CA TYR A 269 -0.72 -0.63 16.29
C TYR A 269 -0.77 -0.33 14.78
N LEU A 270 -0.95 0.94 14.42
CA LEU A 270 -0.99 1.42 13.02
C LEU A 270 -1.91 0.61 12.09
N GLY A 271 -3.04 0.13 12.63
CA GLY A 271 -4.06 -0.59 11.87
C GLY A 271 -3.89 -2.11 11.81
N ILE A 272 -2.81 -2.69 12.38
CA ILE A 272 -2.65 -4.14 12.54
C ILE A 272 -2.81 -4.54 14.01
N TYR A 273 -3.11 -5.82 14.26
CA TYR A 273 -3.20 -6.37 15.62
C TYR A 273 -2.03 -7.33 15.85
N ILE A 274 -1.26 -7.11 16.89
CA ILE A 274 -0.17 -7.99 17.33
C ILE A 274 -0.67 -8.73 18.56
N ASP A 275 -0.75 -10.06 18.49
CA ASP A 275 -1.19 -10.91 19.60
C ASP A 275 0.00 -11.53 20.36
N GLU A 276 -0.21 -11.88 21.63
CA GLU A 276 0.84 -12.40 22.52
C GLU A 276 1.48 -13.71 22.01
N LYS A 277 0.76 -14.45 21.16
CA LYS A 277 1.21 -15.70 20.53
C LYS A 277 1.91 -15.46 19.20
N MET A 278 1.94 -14.23 18.68
CA MET A 278 2.51 -13.84 17.39
C MET A 278 1.99 -14.68 16.21
N ASN A 279 0.71 -15.07 16.24
CA ASN A 279 0.12 -15.95 15.23
C ASN A 279 -0.94 -15.27 14.33
N TRP A 280 -1.16 -13.97 14.54
CA TRP A 280 -2.04 -13.10 13.75
C TRP A 280 -3.52 -13.46 13.78
N ASN A 281 -3.97 -14.35 14.68
CA ASN A 281 -5.37 -14.77 14.72
C ASN A 281 -6.31 -13.61 15.05
N THR A 282 -5.93 -12.77 16.01
CA THR A 282 -6.71 -11.57 16.36
C THR A 282 -6.78 -10.61 15.18
N HIS A 283 -5.67 -10.45 14.45
CA HIS A 283 -5.63 -9.64 13.23
C HIS A 283 -6.56 -10.19 12.14
N LEU A 284 -6.51 -11.49 11.85
CA LEU A 284 -7.36 -12.12 10.85
C LEU A 284 -8.85 -12.06 11.21
N LYS A 285 -9.20 -12.13 12.51
CA LYS A 285 -10.57 -11.93 12.98
C LYS A 285 -11.04 -10.50 12.70
N ALA A 286 -10.21 -9.50 13.02
CA ALA A 286 -10.52 -8.09 12.72
C ALA A 286 -10.64 -7.83 11.20
N GLN A 287 -9.75 -8.41 10.39
CA GLN A 287 -9.83 -8.34 8.92
C GLN A 287 -11.11 -8.98 8.39
N SER A 288 -11.52 -10.12 8.97
CA SER A 288 -12.79 -10.77 8.62
C SER A 288 -13.99 -9.86 8.91
N THR A 289 -14.05 -9.23 10.08
CA THR A 289 -15.14 -8.30 10.43
C THR A 289 -15.18 -7.10 9.48
N ARG A 290 -14.00 -6.52 9.18
CA ARG A 290 -13.89 -5.39 8.25
C ARG A 290 -14.31 -5.78 6.83
N ALA A 291 -13.92 -6.96 6.37
CA ALA A 291 -14.32 -7.49 5.08
C ALA A 291 -15.84 -7.71 5.02
N THR A 292 -16.47 -8.23 6.07
CA THR A 292 -17.93 -8.38 6.14
C THR A 292 -18.65 -7.04 6.00
N GLN A 293 -18.15 -5.98 6.65
CA GLN A 293 -18.73 -4.64 6.51
C GLN A 293 -18.63 -4.13 5.06
N LEU A 294 -17.47 -4.30 4.41
CA LEU A 294 -17.27 -3.92 3.01
C LEU A 294 -18.15 -4.74 2.06
N TYR A 295 -18.33 -6.03 2.35
CA TYR A 295 -19.23 -6.91 1.62
C TYR A 295 -20.67 -6.43 1.72
N HIS A 296 -21.17 -6.09 2.91
CA HIS A 296 -22.51 -5.54 3.08
C HIS A 296 -22.69 -4.21 2.33
N ASN A 297 -21.67 -3.35 2.33
CA ASN A 297 -21.72 -2.12 1.55
C ASN A 297 -21.80 -2.39 0.04
N LEU A 298 -21.12 -3.42 -0.47
CA LEU A 298 -21.25 -3.86 -1.86
C LEU A 298 -22.67 -4.36 -2.17
N LEU A 299 -23.29 -5.10 -1.26
CA LEU A 299 -24.66 -5.59 -1.44
C LEU A 299 -25.72 -4.48 -1.47
N LYS A 300 -25.46 -3.33 -0.84
CA LYS A 300 -26.38 -2.18 -0.86
C LYS A 300 -26.52 -1.54 -2.25
N ILE A 301 -25.52 -1.70 -3.11
CA ILE A 301 -25.48 -1.05 -4.44
C ILE A 301 -25.64 -2.06 -5.60
N ALA A 302 -25.73 -3.35 -5.28
CA ALA A 302 -25.72 -4.42 -6.26
C ALA A 302 -26.30 -5.73 -5.70
N GLY A 303 -27.37 -6.22 -6.34
CA GLY A 303 -27.93 -7.54 -6.10
C GLY A 303 -27.55 -8.57 -7.17
N LYS A 304 -28.16 -9.76 -7.15
CA LYS A 304 -27.88 -10.81 -8.15
C LYS A 304 -28.33 -10.44 -9.57
N SER A 305 -29.40 -9.67 -9.69
CA SER A 305 -30.05 -9.30 -10.96
C SER A 305 -30.16 -7.80 -11.20
N TRP A 306 -29.73 -6.97 -10.24
CA TRP A 306 -29.90 -5.51 -10.31
C TRP A 306 -28.66 -4.76 -9.80
N GLY A 307 -28.59 -3.47 -10.13
CA GLY A 307 -27.56 -2.55 -9.66
C GLY A 307 -26.30 -2.59 -10.52
N VAL A 308 -25.17 -2.27 -9.90
CA VAL A 308 -23.90 -2.03 -10.60
C VAL A 308 -23.43 -3.28 -11.40
N PRO A 309 -22.95 -3.16 -12.65
CA PRO A 309 -22.45 -4.29 -13.45
C PRO A 309 -21.24 -5.03 -12.83
N LEU A 310 -21.04 -6.29 -13.23
CA LEU A 310 -19.97 -7.18 -12.73
C LEU A 310 -18.58 -6.52 -12.79
N ILE A 311 -18.25 -5.88 -13.90
CA ILE A 311 -16.94 -5.25 -14.11
C ILE A 311 -16.64 -4.19 -13.04
N HIS A 312 -17.64 -3.39 -12.68
CA HIS A 312 -17.51 -2.35 -11.65
C HIS A 312 -17.49 -2.95 -10.24
N ARG A 313 -18.28 -4.00 -9.96
CA ARG A 313 -18.18 -4.73 -8.68
C ARG A 313 -16.78 -5.31 -8.47
N ARG A 314 -16.21 -5.90 -9.53
CA ARG A 314 -14.84 -6.40 -9.54
C ARG A 314 -13.84 -5.27 -9.29
N THR A 315 -14.00 -4.13 -9.97
CA THR A 315 -13.14 -2.96 -9.76
C THR A 315 -13.21 -2.47 -8.32
N LEU A 316 -14.40 -2.35 -7.73
CA LEU A 316 -14.59 -1.96 -6.32
C LEU A 316 -13.91 -2.95 -5.37
N TYR A 317 -14.07 -4.26 -5.60
CA TYR A 317 -13.38 -5.26 -4.80
C TYR A 317 -11.85 -5.09 -4.86
N LYS A 318 -11.26 -4.95 -6.07
CA LYS A 318 -9.81 -4.81 -6.25
C LYS A 318 -9.23 -3.48 -5.74
N THR A 319 -9.98 -2.40 -5.85
CA THR A 319 -9.50 -1.05 -5.51
C THR A 319 -9.79 -0.65 -4.07
N VAL A 320 -10.88 -1.17 -3.48
CA VAL A 320 -11.28 -0.86 -2.10
C VAL A 320 -10.97 -2.03 -1.18
N THR A 321 -11.59 -3.19 -1.42
CA THR A 321 -11.53 -4.32 -0.48
C THR A 321 -10.13 -4.89 -0.39
N GLU A 322 -9.52 -5.28 -1.52
CA GLU A 322 -8.15 -5.82 -1.52
C GLU A 322 -7.14 -4.83 -0.93
N ARG A 323 -7.27 -3.52 -1.22
CA ARG A 323 -6.36 -2.49 -0.71
C ARG A 323 -6.49 -2.29 0.79
N VAL A 324 -7.71 -2.32 1.32
CA VAL A 324 -7.97 -2.27 2.76
C VAL A 324 -7.37 -3.48 3.47
N LEU A 325 -7.54 -4.68 2.92
CA LEU A 325 -7.01 -5.91 3.51
C LEU A 325 -5.48 -6.03 3.36
N ALA A 326 -4.89 -5.40 2.35
CA ALA A 326 -3.45 -5.38 2.13
C ALA A 326 -2.68 -4.44 3.07
N HIS A 327 -3.37 -3.58 3.83
CA HIS A 327 -2.73 -2.69 4.78
C HIS A 327 -1.91 -3.48 5.81
N GLY A 328 -0.62 -3.15 5.92
CA GLY A 328 0.31 -3.85 6.82
C GLY A 328 0.62 -5.31 6.43
N ALA A 329 0.24 -5.79 5.23
CA ALA A 329 0.44 -7.18 4.81
C ALA A 329 1.93 -7.61 4.80
N VAL A 330 2.86 -6.67 4.67
CA VAL A 330 4.30 -6.95 4.78
C VAL A 330 4.70 -7.54 6.14
N ALA A 331 3.93 -7.24 7.19
CA ALA A 331 4.20 -7.70 8.55
C ALA A 331 3.75 -9.15 8.81
N TRP A 332 2.64 -9.58 8.20
CA TRP A 332 1.94 -10.81 8.58
C TRP A 332 1.65 -11.77 7.42
N CYS A 333 1.81 -11.31 6.18
CA CYS A 333 1.48 -12.06 4.95
C CYS A 333 2.65 -12.13 3.96
N LEU A 334 3.89 -11.90 4.41
CA LEU A 334 5.08 -12.08 3.55
C LEU A 334 5.25 -13.56 3.16
N GLU A 335 4.99 -14.45 4.11
CA GLU A 335 4.97 -15.90 3.96
C GLU A 335 3.72 -16.47 4.65
N PRO A 336 2.56 -16.45 3.98
CA PRO A 336 1.32 -16.85 4.61
C PRO A 336 1.31 -18.36 4.87
N THR A 337 1.03 -18.74 6.12
CA THR A 337 0.80 -20.15 6.49
C THR A 337 -0.48 -20.69 5.83
N VAL A 338 -0.62 -22.01 5.76
CA VAL A 338 -1.85 -22.67 5.26
C VAL A 338 -3.09 -22.17 6.01
N ARG A 339 -2.98 -21.92 7.32
CA ARG A 339 -4.06 -21.38 8.15
C ARG A 339 -4.47 -19.96 7.71
N ILE A 340 -3.49 -19.08 7.47
CA ILE A 340 -3.74 -17.72 6.95
C ILE A 340 -4.40 -17.83 5.57
N ALA A 341 -3.87 -18.67 4.68
CA ALA A 341 -4.39 -18.87 3.33
C ALA A 341 -5.86 -19.35 3.33
N ARG A 342 -6.20 -20.33 4.18
CA ARG A 342 -7.58 -20.81 4.36
C ARG A 342 -8.51 -19.71 4.87
N LYS A 343 -8.09 -18.94 5.88
CA LYS A 343 -8.91 -17.85 6.43
C LYS A 343 -9.13 -16.72 5.41
N LEU A 344 -8.12 -16.38 4.61
CA LEU A 344 -8.26 -15.39 3.54
C LEU A 344 -9.17 -15.89 2.41
N SER A 345 -9.15 -17.20 2.11
CA SER A 345 -10.09 -17.81 1.15
C SER A 345 -11.55 -17.68 1.61
N THR A 346 -11.83 -17.90 2.91
CA THR A 346 -13.19 -17.73 3.44
C THR A 346 -13.63 -16.26 3.44
N ILE A 347 -12.71 -15.32 3.69
CA ILE A 347 -12.97 -13.87 3.58
C ILE A 347 -13.28 -13.46 2.13
N GLN A 348 -12.57 -14.03 1.15
CA GLN A 348 -12.72 -13.69 -0.26
C GLN A 348 -14.01 -14.26 -0.87
N ARG A 349 -14.43 -15.46 -0.46
CA ARG A 349 -15.54 -16.20 -1.09
C ARG A 349 -16.86 -15.40 -1.23
N PRO A 350 -17.36 -14.69 -0.20
CA PRO A 350 -18.58 -13.89 -0.34
C PRO A 350 -18.51 -12.86 -1.46
N PHE A 351 -17.37 -12.19 -1.64
CA PHE A 351 -17.18 -11.23 -2.72
C PHE A 351 -17.21 -11.89 -4.09
N LEU A 352 -16.54 -13.02 -4.27
CA LEU A 352 -16.56 -13.76 -5.54
C LEU A 352 -17.98 -14.16 -5.94
N LEU A 353 -18.80 -14.59 -4.97
CA LEU A 353 -20.21 -14.91 -5.21
C LEU A 353 -21.04 -13.67 -5.55
N ALA A 354 -20.88 -12.55 -4.84
CA ALA A 354 -21.61 -11.32 -5.12
C ALA A 354 -21.22 -10.65 -6.45
N ILE A 355 -19.95 -10.78 -6.86
CA ILE A 355 -19.46 -10.25 -8.14
C ILE A 355 -20.01 -11.09 -9.30
N SER A 356 -19.93 -12.42 -9.21
CA SER A 356 -20.36 -13.34 -10.28
C SER A 356 -21.87 -13.58 -10.34
N GLY A 357 -22.58 -13.44 -9.23
CA GLY A 357 -23.99 -13.87 -9.10
C GLY A 357 -24.17 -15.40 -9.09
N ALA A 358 -23.07 -16.16 -8.94
CA ALA A 358 -23.06 -17.62 -8.93
C ALA A 358 -23.72 -18.21 -7.67
N TYR A 359 -24.03 -19.50 -7.73
CA TYR A 359 -24.62 -20.21 -6.60
C TYR A 359 -23.58 -20.48 -5.51
N ARG A 360 -24.04 -20.61 -4.25
CA ARG A 360 -23.17 -20.87 -3.09
C ARG A 360 -22.41 -22.20 -3.18
N THR A 361 -22.78 -23.09 -4.08
CA THR A 361 -22.16 -24.39 -4.32
C THR A 361 -21.05 -24.32 -5.37
N THR A 362 -20.96 -23.24 -6.15
CA THR A 362 -19.87 -23.04 -7.12
C THR A 362 -18.51 -22.95 -6.41
N SER A 363 -17.50 -23.63 -6.94
CA SER A 363 -16.18 -23.70 -6.32
C SER A 363 -15.48 -22.34 -6.29
N THR A 364 -14.78 -22.03 -5.19
CA THR A 364 -14.02 -20.77 -5.08
C THR A 364 -12.96 -20.66 -6.18
N ALA A 365 -12.28 -21.77 -6.50
CA ALA A 365 -11.25 -21.82 -7.54
C ALA A 365 -11.80 -21.44 -8.92
N ALA A 366 -12.98 -21.96 -9.31
CA ALA A 366 -13.62 -21.59 -10.57
C ALA A 366 -13.96 -20.10 -10.61
N LEU A 367 -14.52 -19.55 -9.52
CA LEU A 367 -14.88 -18.13 -9.47
C LEU A 367 -13.66 -17.21 -9.55
N GLN A 368 -12.54 -17.59 -8.93
CA GLN A 368 -11.28 -16.86 -9.04
C GLN A 368 -10.80 -16.78 -10.50
N VAL A 369 -10.86 -17.90 -11.23
CA VAL A 369 -10.45 -17.96 -12.65
C VAL A 369 -11.40 -17.18 -13.55
N ILE A 370 -12.72 -17.39 -13.43
CA ILE A 370 -13.73 -16.69 -14.23
C ILE A 370 -13.61 -15.16 -14.08
N LEU A 371 -13.46 -14.70 -12.83
CA LEU A 371 -13.38 -13.28 -12.53
C LEU A 371 -11.96 -12.70 -12.73
N GLY A 372 -10.96 -13.52 -13.04
CA GLY A 372 -9.57 -13.09 -13.05
C GLY A 372 -9.15 -12.39 -11.75
N ILE A 373 -9.55 -12.99 -10.62
CA ILE A 373 -9.24 -12.55 -9.25
C ILE A 373 -8.41 -13.67 -8.61
N PRO A 374 -7.11 -13.46 -8.34
CA PRO A 374 -6.26 -14.47 -7.73
C PRO A 374 -6.71 -14.79 -6.28
N PRO A 375 -6.32 -15.95 -5.73
CA PRO A 375 -6.46 -16.24 -4.31
C PRO A 375 -5.92 -15.10 -3.46
N LEU A 376 -6.74 -14.64 -2.50
CA LEU A 376 -6.44 -13.43 -1.73
C LEU A 376 -5.07 -13.50 -1.04
N HIS A 377 -4.68 -14.66 -0.49
CA HIS A 377 -3.38 -14.82 0.15
C HIS A 377 -2.19 -14.62 -0.81
N LEU A 378 -2.28 -15.09 -2.06
CA LEU A 378 -1.23 -14.87 -3.07
C LEU A 378 -1.16 -13.39 -3.47
N GLN A 379 -2.32 -12.74 -3.60
CA GLN A 379 -2.41 -11.32 -3.90
C GLN A 379 -1.83 -10.45 -2.77
N LEU A 380 -2.17 -10.73 -1.52
CA LEU A 380 -1.60 -10.04 -0.36
C LEU A 380 -0.11 -10.31 -0.20
N GLN A 381 0.34 -11.55 -0.45
CA GLN A 381 1.77 -11.88 -0.47
C GLN A 381 2.53 -11.10 -1.55
N ARG A 382 1.94 -10.94 -2.75
CA ARG A 382 2.55 -10.14 -3.82
C ARG A 382 2.73 -8.68 -3.40
N GLU A 383 1.70 -8.07 -2.80
CA GLU A 383 1.75 -6.69 -2.33
C GLU A 383 2.71 -6.53 -1.13
N ALA A 384 2.76 -7.51 -0.23
CA ALA A 384 3.71 -7.58 0.89
C ALA A 384 5.16 -7.60 0.38
N ARG A 385 5.49 -8.49 -0.55
CA ARG A 385 6.83 -8.55 -1.18
C ARG A 385 7.17 -7.29 -1.97
N GLY A 386 6.20 -6.72 -2.68
CA GLY A 386 6.38 -5.43 -3.35
C GLY A 386 6.70 -4.30 -2.37
N THR A 387 6.01 -4.25 -1.23
CA THR A 387 6.27 -3.27 -0.17
C THR A 387 7.65 -3.47 0.46
N ALA A 388 8.01 -4.73 0.74
CA ALA A 388 9.32 -5.08 1.27
C ALA A 388 10.48 -4.64 0.35
N LEU A 389 10.32 -4.83 -0.97
CA LEU A 389 11.35 -4.45 -1.95
C LEU A 389 11.38 -2.94 -2.21
N PHE A 390 10.23 -2.30 -2.43
CA PHE A 390 10.19 -0.90 -2.87
C PHE A 390 10.25 0.12 -1.73
N ARG A 391 9.69 -0.21 -0.55
CA ARG A 391 9.64 0.73 0.59
C ARG A 391 10.67 0.38 1.65
N LEU A 392 10.73 -0.90 2.05
CA LEU A 392 11.62 -1.33 3.14
C LEU A 392 13.04 -1.65 2.67
N ARG A 393 13.24 -1.89 1.37
CA ARG A 393 14.54 -2.25 0.76
C ARG A 393 15.19 -3.47 1.42
N LEU A 394 14.41 -4.50 1.73
CA LEU A 394 14.92 -5.72 2.38
C LEU A 394 15.83 -6.52 1.41
N LEU A 395 17.11 -6.61 1.75
CA LEU A 395 18.18 -7.20 0.93
C LEU A 395 17.99 -8.70 0.64
N PHE A 396 17.49 -9.49 1.59
CA PHE A 396 17.32 -10.95 1.41
C PHE A 396 16.29 -11.30 0.31
N LEU A 397 15.31 -10.43 0.06
CA LEU A 397 14.38 -10.61 -1.05
C LEU A 397 15.03 -10.19 -2.37
N GLN A 398 15.96 -9.23 -2.36
CA GLN A 398 16.70 -8.82 -3.55
C GLN A 398 17.61 -9.95 -4.04
N THR A 399 18.30 -10.67 -3.15
CA THR A 399 19.13 -11.83 -3.52
C THR A 399 18.30 -12.96 -4.13
N SER A 400 17.09 -13.21 -3.60
CA SER A 400 16.16 -14.20 -4.19
C SER A 400 15.59 -13.78 -5.55
N VAL A 401 15.54 -12.47 -5.82
CA VAL A 401 15.18 -11.94 -7.14
C VAL A 401 16.37 -12.08 -8.08
N THR A 402 17.59 -11.78 -7.64
CA THR A 402 18.82 -11.84 -8.45
C THR A 402 19.24 -13.27 -8.81
N SER A 403 19.00 -14.26 -7.95
CA SER A 403 19.43 -15.66 -8.13
C SER A 403 18.61 -16.52 -9.11
N ILE A 404 17.66 -15.93 -9.84
CA ILE A 404 16.74 -16.69 -10.70
C ILE A 404 17.36 -16.93 -12.08
N PRO A 405 17.44 -18.19 -12.55
CA PRO A 405 17.99 -18.49 -13.86
C PRO A 405 17.14 -17.87 -14.98
N VAL A 406 17.80 -17.43 -16.05
CA VAL A 406 17.26 -16.74 -17.25
C VAL A 406 16.18 -17.55 -18.00
N LYS A 407 15.87 -18.78 -17.57
CA LYS A 407 14.91 -19.71 -18.18
C LYS A 407 13.42 -19.32 -18.06
N LEU A 408 13.04 -18.21 -17.43
CA LEU A 408 11.66 -17.67 -17.46
C LEU A 408 11.34 -17.00 -18.81
N LYS A 409 11.52 -17.73 -19.92
CA LYS A 409 11.27 -17.26 -21.29
C LYS A 409 9.78 -17.33 -21.62
N LYS A 410 9.11 -16.18 -21.53
CA LYS A 410 8.10 -15.80 -22.53
C LYS A 410 8.48 -14.41 -23.06
N LYS A 411 9.14 -14.41 -24.24
CA LYS A 411 9.46 -13.28 -25.13
C LYS A 411 9.58 -11.91 -24.43
N LEU A 412 10.76 -11.61 -23.90
CA LEU A 412 11.27 -10.23 -23.94
C LEU A 412 12.01 -10.09 -25.29
N PRO A 413 11.76 -9.02 -26.06
CA PRO A 413 12.54 -8.75 -27.27
C PRO A 413 13.97 -8.35 -26.85
N ASP A 414 14.94 -8.90 -27.56
CA ASP A 414 16.39 -8.78 -27.43
C ASP A 414 17.07 -9.51 -26.24
N GLU A 415 17.84 -10.54 -26.57
CA GLU A 415 18.74 -11.29 -25.68
C GLU A 415 20.07 -10.54 -25.40
N ARG A 416 20.19 -9.28 -25.82
CA ARG A 416 21.41 -8.47 -25.63
C ARG A 416 21.35 -7.70 -24.31
N GLY A 417 22.51 -7.46 -23.70
CA GLY A 417 22.62 -6.57 -22.54
C GLY A 417 22.19 -5.15 -22.86
N VAL A 418 22.13 -4.30 -21.84
CA VAL A 418 21.94 -2.85 -22.03
C VAL A 418 23.23 -2.17 -21.61
N GLY A 419 23.84 -1.39 -22.50
CA GLY A 419 25.00 -0.56 -22.19
C GLY A 419 24.61 0.89 -21.99
N ALA A 420 25.39 1.62 -21.21
CA ALA A 420 25.28 3.06 -21.02
C ALA A 420 26.62 3.70 -21.36
N ALA A 421 26.61 4.84 -22.05
CA ALA A 421 27.83 5.55 -22.40
C ALA A 421 27.63 7.05 -22.52
N PHE A 422 28.71 7.81 -22.33
CA PHE A 422 28.81 9.20 -22.75
C PHE A 422 30.22 9.47 -23.29
N CYS A 423 30.35 10.48 -24.13
CA CYS A 423 31.66 10.98 -24.56
C CYS A 423 31.72 12.51 -24.46
N VAL A 424 32.93 13.06 -24.44
CA VAL A 424 33.19 14.50 -24.46
C VAL A 424 33.81 14.85 -25.80
N LEU A 425 33.27 15.89 -26.44
CA LEU A 425 33.74 16.40 -27.72
C LEU A 425 34.34 17.80 -27.51
N THR A 426 35.57 18.01 -27.97
CA THR A 426 36.29 19.31 -27.94
C THR A 426 36.85 19.55 -29.33
N ASP A 427 36.45 20.65 -29.98
CA ASP A 427 36.92 21.04 -31.32
C ASP A 427 36.92 19.88 -32.34
N VAL A 428 35.83 19.11 -32.37
CA VAL A 428 35.59 17.94 -33.23
C VAL A 428 36.30 16.64 -32.80
N ASN A 429 37.16 16.68 -31.78
CA ASN A 429 37.85 15.50 -31.25
C ASN A 429 37.17 14.93 -29.99
N ILE A 430 37.07 13.60 -29.91
CA ILE A 430 36.58 12.91 -28.71
C ILE A 430 37.71 12.83 -27.70
N THR A 431 37.62 13.62 -26.63
CA THR A 431 38.67 13.74 -25.59
C THR A 431 38.44 12.81 -24.40
N HIS A 432 37.20 12.39 -24.16
CA HIS A 432 36.87 11.47 -23.07
C HIS A 432 35.76 10.51 -23.48
N ARG A 433 35.84 9.27 -22.98
CA ARG A 433 34.87 8.20 -23.20
C ARG A 433 34.58 7.50 -21.88
N TRP A 434 33.31 7.24 -21.64
CA TRP A 434 32.87 6.39 -20.55
C TRP A 434 31.79 5.46 -21.07
N SER A 435 31.88 4.19 -20.73
CA SER A 435 30.84 3.21 -21.00
C SER A 435 30.80 2.14 -19.90
N THR A 436 29.64 1.52 -19.73
CA THR A 436 29.45 0.41 -18.79
C THR A 436 28.35 -0.50 -19.29
N ARG A 437 28.41 -1.76 -18.88
CA ARG A 437 27.34 -2.73 -19.06
C ARG A 437 26.40 -2.68 -17.85
N LEU A 438 25.10 -2.80 -18.11
CA LEU A 438 24.10 -3.03 -17.08
C LEU A 438 23.64 -4.49 -17.09
N SER A 439 23.08 -4.94 -15.97
CA SER A 439 22.46 -6.26 -15.88
C SER A 439 21.39 -6.44 -16.96
N LEU A 440 21.23 -7.68 -17.46
CA LEU A 440 20.18 -8.10 -18.42
C LEU A 440 18.73 -7.76 -18.01
N ARG A 441 18.54 -7.26 -16.78
CA ARG A 441 17.25 -6.94 -16.18
C ARG A 441 16.98 -5.44 -16.10
N ASN A 442 17.97 -4.62 -16.43
CA ASN A 442 17.83 -3.18 -16.53
C ASN A 442 17.24 -2.77 -17.88
N THR A 443 16.58 -1.62 -17.93
CA THR A 443 15.94 -1.09 -19.15
C THR A 443 16.86 -0.10 -19.86
N VAL A 444 16.67 0.09 -21.17
CA VAL A 444 17.33 1.16 -21.96
C VAL A 444 17.23 2.53 -21.27
N PHE A 445 16.03 2.90 -20.78
CA PHE A 445 15.83 4.13 -20.01
C PHE A 445 16.74 4.27 -18.77
N GLN A 446 17.09 3.16 -18.11
CA GLN A 446 17.99 3.18 -16.96
C GLN A 446 19.45 3.41 -17.38
N ALA A 447 19.85 2.89 -18.54
CA ALA A 447 21.16 3.18 -19.12
C ALA A 447 21.29 4.64 -19.53
N GLU A 448 20.31 5.17 -20.26
CA GLU A 448 20.33 6.56 -20.75
C GLU A 448 20.38 7.56 -19.59
N ILE A 449 19.57 7.36 -18.54
CA ILE A 449 19.60 8.25 -17.37
C ILE A 449 20.86 8.09 -16.51
N LEU A 450 21.49 6.91 -16.53
CA LEU A 450 22.79 6.69 -15.87
C LEU A 450 23.91 7.38 -16.65
N ALA A 451 23.92 7.25 -17.98
CA ALA A 451 24.84 7.97 -18.86
C ALA A 451 24.75 9.48 -18.62
N LEU A 452 23.53 10.03 -18.56
CA LEU A 452 23.31 11.43 -18.21
C LEU A 452 23.85 11.79 -16.82
N LEU A 453 23.63 10.94 -15.80
CA LEU A 453 24.22 11.18 -14.48
C LEU A 453 25.74 11.23 -14.55
N LYS A 454 26.37 10.31 -15.29
CA LYS A 454 27.84 10.26 -15.42
C LYS A 454 28.40 11.44 -16.21
N ALA A 455 27.73 11.87 -17.27
CA ALA A 455 28.07 13.09 -17.98
C ALA A 455 27.98 14.33 -17.07
N VAL A 456 26.93 14.44 -16.24
CA VAL A 456 26.78 15.55 -15.28
C VAL A 456 27.82 15.49 -14.17
N GLU A 457 28.11 14.31 -13.61
CA GLU A 457 29.17 14.13 -12.62
C GLU A 457 30.54 14.53 -13.18
N HIS A 458 30.82 14.18 -14.44
CA HIS A 458 32.04 14.60 -15.13
C HIS A 458 32.06 16.11 -15.38
N ALA A 459 30.97 16.70 -15.89
CA ALA A 459 30.90 18.13 -16.15
C ALA A 459 31.09 18.98 -14.86
N VAL A 460 30.58 18.51 -13.72
CA VAL A 460 30.79 19.16 -12.41
C VAL A 460 32.27 19.16 -11.98
N SER A 461 33.06 18.19 -12.46
CA SER A 461 34.50 18.10 -12.15
C SER A 461 35.39 19.02 -13.00
N LEU A 462 34.83 19.60 -14.07
CA LEU A 462 35.58 20.49 -14.97
C LEU A 462 35.57 21.95 -14.45
N PRO A 463 36.55 22.78 -14.85
CA PRO A 463 36.57 24.20 -14.51
C PRO A 463 35.28 24.90 -14.97
N THR A 464 34.86 25.96 -14.26
CA THR A 464 33.65 26.75 -14.53
C THR A 464 33.70 27.46 -15.89
N GLN A 465 33.43 26.72 -16.95
CA GLN A 465 33.06 27.20 -18.28
C GLN A 465 31.62 26.78 -18.55
N GLN A 466 30.98 27.46 -19.51
CA GLN A 466 29.63 27.11 -19.89
C GLN A 466 29.64 25.79 -20.67
N LEU A 467 29.06 24.73 -20.09
CA LEU A 467 29.05 23.38 -20.65
C LEU A 467 27.62 23.03 -21.11
N THR A 468 27.51 22.38 -22.26
CA THR A 468 26.22 21.86 -22.75
C THR A 468 26.32 20.34 -22.94
N ILE A 469 25.51 19.60 -22.20
CA ILE A 469 25.33 18.16 -22.37
C ILE A 469 24.18 17.95 -23.35
N LEU A 470 24.47 17.24 -24.45
CA LEU A 470 23.48 16.89 -25.47
C LEU A 470 22.96 15.48 -25.19
N VAL A 471 21.63 15.31 -25.21
CA VAL A 471 20.97 14.03 -24.89
C VAL A 471 19.86 13.78 -25.91
N ASP A 472 19.79 12.58 -26.45
CA ASP A 472 18.76 12.19 -27.43
C ASP A 472 17.47 11.62 -26.79
N ASN A 473 17.56 11.13 -25.56
CA ASN A 473 16.40 10.69 -24.80
C ASN A 473 15.71 11.83 -24.01
N GLN A 474 14.62 12.34 -24.59
CA GLN A 474 13.77 13.36 -23.96
C GLN A 474 13.16 12.91 -22.61
N ALA A 475 12.88 11.61 -22.42
CA ALA A 475 12.34 11.10 -21.16
C ALA A 475 13.35 11.22 -20.01
N SER A 476 14.65 11.05 -20.29
CA SER A 476 15.71 11.23 -19.29
C SER A 476 15.83 12.69 -18.85
N ILE A 477 15.75 13.63 -19.81
CA ILE A 477 15.71 15.07 -19.54
C ILE A 477 14.48 15.43 -18.69
N ASN A 478 13.28 15.01 -19.12
CA ASN A 478 12.03 15.32 -18.42
C ASN A 478 12.02 14.75 -16.99
N SER A 479 12.57 13.55 -16.80
CA SER A 479 12.71 12.93 -15.49
C SER A 479 13.68 13.71 -14.60
N ALA A 480 14.84 14.13 -15.14
CA ALA A 480 15.85 14.91 -14.43
C ALA A 480 15.41 16.34 -14.12
N ALA A 481 14.60 16.97 -14.98
CA ALA A 481 14.06 18.31 -14.76
C ALA A 481 12.97 18.35 -13.68
N ASN A 482 12.36 17.20 -13.34
CA ASN A 482 11.31 17.12 -12.33
C ASN A 482 11.88 17.02 -10.90
N PRO A 483 11.79 18.08 -10.06
CA PRO A 483 12.30 18.05 -8.68
C PRO A 483 11.61 16.99 -7.81
N LYS A 484 10.42 16.54 -8.22
CA LYS A 484 9.60 15.53 -7.52
C LYS A 484 9.72 14.13 -8.15
N SER A 485 10.70 13.90 -9.01
CA SER A 485 10.90 12.58 -9.63
C SER A 485 11.08 11.48 -8.59
N HIS A 486 10.39 10.35 -8.78
CA HIS A 486 10.54 9.18 -7.91
C HIS A 486 11.81 8.38 -8.21
N ASN A 487 12.54 8.71 -9.28
CA ASN A 487 13.81 8.08 -9.64
C ASN A 487 14.95 8.75 -8.84
N SER A 488 15.75 7.96 -8.13
CA SER A 488 16.88 8.44 -7.32
C SER A 488 17.97 9.09 -8.18
N ILE A 489 18.27 8.53 -9.36
CA ILE A 489 19.24 9.06 -10.32
C ILE A 489 18.78 10.41 -10.84
N ALA A 490 17.52 10.50 -11.26
CA ALA A 490 16.91 11.75 -11.72
C ALA A 490 16.99 12.87 -10.68
N ARG A 491 16.69 12.56 -9.41
CA ARG A 491 16.83 13.52 -8.30
C ARG A 491 18.27 13.92 -8.05
N LYS A 492 19.23 13.01 -8.24
CA LYS A 492 20.66 13.32 -8.12
C LYS A 492 21.09 14.28 -9.23
N ILE A 493 20.68 14.01 -10.47
CA ILE A 493 20.90 14.91 -11.62
C ILE A 493 20.29 16.29 -11.35
N PHE A 494 19.01 16.36 -10.95
CA PHE A 494 18.34 17.63 -10.62
C PHE A 494 19.15 18.46 -9.61
N LYS A 495 19.60 17.83 -8.51
CA LYS A 495 20.39 18.51 -7.48
C LYS A 495 21.73 19.00 -8.00
N LEU A 496 22.43 18.20 -8.79
CA LEU A 496 23.72 18.57 -9.38
C LEU A 496 23.55 19.76 -10.33
N LEU A 497 22.59 19.71 -11.25
CA LEU A 497 22.31 20.80 -12.19
C LEU A 497 21.86 22.08 -11.47
N HIS A 498 21.02 21.96 -10.44
CA HIS A 498 20.56 23.12 -9.66
C HIS A 498 21.70 23.81 -8.91
N SER A 499 22.69 23.06 -8.43
CA SER A 499 23.88 23.62 -7.76
C SER A 499 24.94 24.16 -8.73
N HIS A 500 24.86 23.83 -10.03
CA HIS A 500 25.87 24.18 -11.04
C HIS A 500 25.20 24.80 -12.29
N PRO A 501 24.77 26.07 -12.22
CA PRO A 501 23.97 26.72 -13.28
C PRO A 501 24.72 26.91 -14.61
N HIS A 502 26.04 26.71 -14.64
CA HIS A 502 26.86 26.76 -15.85
C HIS A 502 26.73 25.49 -16.72
N ILE A 503 26.15 24.41 -16.18
CA ILE A 503 25.90 23.16 -16.91
C ILE A 503 24.47 23.20 -17.47
N ARG A 504 24.35 23.16 -18.80
CA ARG A 504 23.07 23.08 -19.51
C ARG A 504 22.87 21.68 -20.07
N VAL A 505 21.62 21.21 -20.10
CA VAL A 505 21.24 19.96 -20.75
C VAL A 505 20.26 20.30 -21.87
N SER A 506 20.58 19.86 -23.09
CA SER A 506 19.77 20.13 -24.28
C SER A 506 19.44 18.83 -25.01
N TRP A 507 18.25 18.79 -25.60
CA TRP A 507 17.82 17.65 -26.39
C TRP A 507 18.37 17.73 -27.82
N ILE A 508 18.80 16.61 -28.38
CA ILE A 508 19.15 16.46 -29.79
C ILE A 508 18.39 15.29 -30.42
N LYS A 509 18.25 15.30 -31.74
CA LYS A 509 17.60 14.20 -32.46
C LYS A 509 18.55 13.00 -32.57
N ALA A 510 18.08 11.81 -32.20
CA ALA A 510 18.80 10.55 -32.42
C ALA A 510 19.02 10.28 -33.92
N HIS A 511 20.12 9.62 -34.27
CA HIS A 511 20.47 9.20 -35.63
C HIS A 511 20.47 10.34 -36.66
N ALA A 512 20.90 11.53 -36.23
CA ALA A 512 21.00 12.72 -37.07
C ALA A 512 22.45 13.04 -37.49
N GLY A 513 23.41 12.12 -37.27
CA GLY A 513 24.79 12.26 -37.71
C GLY A 513 25.67 13.14 -36.80
N TYR A 514 25.22 13.41 -35.56
CA TYR A 514 26.05 14.12 -34.59
C TYR A 514 27.18 13.22 -34.09
N ILE A 515 28.44 13.55 -34.43
CA ILE A 515 29.64 12.75 -34.13
C ILE A 515 29.67 12.23 -32.68
N GLY A 516 29.42 13.10 -31.70
CA GLY A 516 29.40 12.71 -30.29
C GLY A 516 28.22 11.79 -29.91
N ASN A 517 27.05 11.95 -30.52
CA ASN A 517 25.89 11.08 -30.26
C ASN A 517 26.13 9.69 -30.86
N GLU A 518 26.59 9.63 -32.11
CA GLU A 518 26.88 8.37 -32.80
C GLU A 518 27.99 7.59 -32.07
N GLU A 519 29.02 8.28 -31.56
CA GLU A 519 30.05 7.64 -30.74
C GLU A 519 29.51 7.12 -29.40
N ALA A 520 28.68 7.91 -28.71
CA ALA A 520 28.06 7.45 -27.46
C ALA A 520 27.17 6.21 -27.70
N ASP A 521 26.39 6.19 -28.78
CA ASP A 521 25.58 5.04 -29.19
C ASP A 521 26.44 3.81 -29.52
N ARG A 522 27.56 4.02 -30.24
CA ARG A 522 28.53 2.97 -30.56
C ARG A 522 29.12 2.37 -29.28
N LEU A 523 29.57 3.21 -28.34
CA LEU A 523 30.14 2.80 -27.06
C LEU A 523 29.12 2.07 -26.17
N ALA A 524 27.86 2.49 -26.18
CA ALA A 524 26.80 1.82 -25.44
C ALA A 524 26.49 0.44 -26.03
N LYS A 525 26.45 0.31 -27.36
CA LYS A 525 26.27 -0.99 -28.03
C LYS A 525 27.45 -1.93 -27.78
N GLU A 526 28.68 -1.42 -27.89
CA GLU A 526 29.90 -2.17 -27.57
C GLU A 526 29.84 -2.73 -26.13
N ALA A 527 29.58 -1.87 -25.15
CA ALA A 527 29.45 -2.30 -23.75
C ALA A 527 28.32 -3.32 -23.51
N ALA A 528 27.23 -3.25 -24.28
CA ALA A 528 26.11 -4.19 -24.18
C ALA A 528 26.44 -5.59 -24.72
N GLU A 529 27.28 -5.65 -25.74
CA GLU A 529 27.56 -6.86 -26.53
C GLU A 529 28.83 -7.57 -26.08
N THR A 530 29.84 -6.85 -25.58
CA THR A 530 31.10 -7.43 -25.10
C THR A 530 30.90 -8.26 -23.82
N GLU A 531 31.28 -9.54 -23.87
CA GLU A 531 31.31 -10.42 -22.68
C GLU A 531 32.31 -9.91 -21.63
N ASN A 532 31.96 -10.04 -20.34
CA ASN A 532 32.77 -9.59 -19.20
C ASN A 532 33.13 -8.09 -19.18
N PHE A 533 32.37 -7.24 -19.88
CA PHE A 533 32.51 -5.78 -19.79
C PHE A 533 32.22 -5.26 -18.37
N PRO A 534 32.91 -4.21 -17.87
CA PRO A 534 32.65 -3.65 -16.55
C PRO A 534 31.17 -3.35 -16.27
N GLU A 535 30.59 -4.06 -15.30
CA GLU A 535 29.20 -3.89 -14.90
C GLU A 535 29.06 -2.81 -13.82
N THR A 536 28.20 -1.82 -14.07
CA THR A 536 27.77 -0.89 -13.01
C THR A 536 26.53 -1.46 -12.34
N PRO A 537 26.58 -1.84 -11.04
CA PRO A 537 25.41 -2.36 -10.35
C PRO A 537 24.35 -1.27 -10.21
N LEU A 538 23.16 -1.53 -10.75
CA LEU A 538 22.02 -0.63 -10.67
C LEU A 538 20.81 -1.34 -10.05
N GLU A 539 20.01 -0.60 -9.27
CA GLU A 539 18.76 -1.13 -8.75
C GLU A 539 17.86 -1.65 -9.89
N LEU A 540 17.25 -2.81 -9.68
CA LEU A 540 16.34 -3.41 -10.66
C LEU A 540 15.14 -2.47 -10.92
N PRO A 541 14.69 -2.33 -12.17
CA PRO A 541 13.59 -1.44 -12.51
C PRO A 541 12.29 -1.91 -11.85
N LYS A 542 11.48 -0.94 -11.38
CA LYS A 542 10.19 -1.24 -10.73
C LYS A 542 9.25 -2.06 -11.61
N SER A 543 9.29 -1.85 -12.92
CA SER A 543 8.54 -2.63 -13.92
C SER A 543 8.94 -4.11 -13.91
N PHE A 544 10.25 -4.39 -13.95
CA PHE A 544 10.78 -5.75 -13.85
C PHE A 544 10.33 -6.42 -12.55
N ILE A 545 10.51 -5.76 -11.40
CA ILE A 545 10.10 -6.31 -10.10
C ILE A 545 8.59 -6.59 -10.07
N LYS A 546 7.75 -5.68 -10.60
CA LYS A 546 6.29 -5.89 -10.68
C LYS A 546 5.94 -7.10 -11.54
N THR A 547 6.57 -7.25 -12.70
CA THR A 547 6.36 -8.40 -13.60
C THR A 547 6.81 -9.70 -12.94
N PHE A 548 7.97 -9.67 -12.30
CA PHE A 548 8.52 -10.79 -11.56
C PHE A 548 7.59 -11.25 -10.43
N LEU A 549 7.16 -10.34 -9.57
CA LEU A 549 6.22 -10.64 -8.47
C LEU A 549 4.87 -11.13 -8.99
N ARG A 550 4.41 -10.61 -10.13
CA ARG A 550 3.21 -11.12 -10.81
C ARG A 550 3.41 -12.57 -11.24
N HIS A 551 4.56 -12.93 -11.82
CA HIS A 551 4.85 -14.31 -12.21
C HIS A 551 4.91 -15.24 -10.99
N LYS A 552 5.60 -14.83 -9.92
CA LYS A 552 5.66 -15.60 -8.65
C LYS A 552 4.29 -15.79 -7.98
N MET A 553 3.31 -14.95 -8.28
CA MET A 553 1.92 -15.10 -7.83
C MET A 553 1.12 -16.02 -8.77
N LEU A 554 1.30 -15.87 -10.09
CA LEU A 554 0.57 -16.67 -11.09
C LEU A 554 0.97 -18.15 -11.09
N ALA A 555 2.25 -18.47 -10.88
CA ALA A 555 2.72 -19.86 -10.93
C ALA A 555 2.08 -20.76 -9.86
N PRO A 556 2.08 -20.42 -8.55
CA PRO A 556 1.37 -21.21 -7.53
C PRO A 556 -0.15 -21.25 -7.75
N TRP A 557 -0.73 -20.17 -8.31
CA TRP A 557 -2.15 -20.17 -8.65
C TRP A 557 -2.46 -21.14 -9.80
N GLN A 558 -1.63 -21.18 -10.83
CA GLN A 558 -1.76 -22.11 -11.94
C GLN A 558 -1.58 -23.56 -11.48
N MET A 559 -0.59 -23.85 -10.64
CA MET A 559 -0.39 -25.19 -10.05
C MET A 559 -1.63 -25.63 -9.27
N ALA A 560 -2.13 -24.79 -8.36
CA ALA A 560 -3.37 -25.09 -7.62
C ALA A 560 -4.62 -25.23 -8.52
N TRP A 561 -4.60 -24.62 -9.71
CA TRP A 561 -5.67 -24.76 -10.69
C TRP A 561 -5.57 -26.05 -11.50
N ASP A 562 -4.36 -26.46 -11.87
CA ASP A 562 -4.10 -27.70 -12.59
C ASP A 562 -4.33 -28.92 -11.67
N ASP A 563 -3.79 -28.90 -10.45
CA ASP A 563 -3.78 -30.03 -9.52
C ASP A 563 -5.04 -30.13 -8.64
N GLY A 564 -5.88 -29.09 -8.60
CA GLY A 564 -7.03 -29.07 -7.70
C GLY A 564 -8.21 -29.91 -8.19
N ASP A 565 -8.96 -30.55 -7.29
CA ASP A 565 -10.10 -31.41 -7.70
C ASP A 565 -11.41 -30.64 -7.94
N THR A 566 -11.45 -29.35 -7.61
CA THR A 566 -12.68 -28.55 -7.72
C THR A 566 -12.72 -27.70 -8.98
N GLY A 567 -13.92 -27.44 -9.50
CA GLY A 567 -14.11 -26.58 -10.67
C GLY A 567 -13.64 -27.18 -12.00
N ARG A 568 -13.51 -28.51 -12.11
CA ARG A 568 -12.97 -29.19 -13.31
C ARG A 568 -13.69 -28.86 -14.61
N LEU A 569 -15.02 -28.67 -14.58
CA LEU A 569 -15.79 -28.19 -15.75
C LEU A 569 -15.24 -26.86 -16.28
N ILE A 570 -14.88 -25.94 -15.38
CA ILE A 570 -14.31 -24.65 -15.75
C ILE A 570 -12.84 -24.76 -16.16
N HIS A 571 -12.06 -25.68 -15.56
CA HIS A 571 -10.68 -25.94 -15.99
C HIS A 571 -10.63 -26.44 -17.43
N ASN A 572 -11.56 -27.34 -17.78
CA ASN A 572 -11.72 -27.82 -19.14
C ASN A 572 -12.01 -26.69 -20.13
N ILE A 573 -12.65 -25.60 -19.73
CA ILE A 573 -12.92 -24.44 -20.60
C ILE A 573 -11.77 -23.44 -20.56
N ILE A 574 -11.24 -23.16 -19.37
CA ILE A 574 -10.23 -22.14 -19.06
C ILE A 574 -9.08 -22.82 -18.32
N PRO A 575 -8.15 -23.49 -19.03
CA PRO A 575 -7.06 -24.22 -18.39
C PRO A 575 -5.96 -23.31 -17.85
N LYS A 576 -5.89 -22.05 -18.31
CA LYS A 576 -4.86 -21.08 -17.89
C LYS A 576 -5.45 -19.94 -17.07
N VAL A 577 -4.87 -19.72 -15.89
CA VAL A 577 -5.26 -18.62 -15.00
C VAL A 577 -4.83 -17.27 -15.58
N SER A 578 -5.64 -16.23 -15.36
CA SER A 578 -5.39 -14.89 -15.87
C SER A 578 -5.87 -13.82 -14.89
N LEU A 579 -5.27 -12.63 -14.95
CA LEU A 579 -5.78 -11.44 -14.24
C LEU A 579 -6.85 -10.69 -15.04
N HIS A 580 -7.08 -11.09 -16.29
CA HIS A 580 -8.18 -10.57 -17.10
C HIS A 580 -9.42 -11.44 -16.86
N PRO A 581 -10.57 -10.83 -16.52
CA PRO A 581 -11.82 -11.56 -16.39
C PRO A 581 -12.29 -12.04 -17.78
N ILE A 582 -13.03 -13.15 -17.80
CA ILE A 582 -13.67 -13.66 -19.03
C ILE A 582 -14.97 -12.88 -19.36
N ASN A 583 -15.45 -12.04 -18.43
CA ASN A 583 -16.65 -11.21 -18.58
C ASN A 583 -17.92 -12.01 -18.92
N TRP A 584 -18.08 -13.18 -18.31
CA TRP A 584 -19.30 -13.95 -18.43
C TRP A 584 -20.46 -13.30 -17.67
N THR A 585 -21.65 -13.34 -18.27
CA THR A 585 -22.90 -12.97 -17.58
C THR A 585 -23.23 -13.98 -16.48
N ARG A 586 -24.13 -13.63 -15.55
CA ARG A 586 -24.60 -14.57 -14.52
C ARG A 586 -25.10 -15.87 -15.15
N ASN A 587 -25.91 -15.80 -16.21
CA ASN A 587 -26.45 -16.97 -16.89
C ASN A 587 -25.33 -17.84 -17.48
N GLU A 588 -24.35 -17.24 -18.16
CA GLU A 588 -23.18 -17.96 -18.65
C GLU A 588 -22.41 -18.68 -17.52
N VAL A 589 -22.20 -18.02 -16.38
CA VAL A 589 -21.56 -18.65 -15.22
C VAL A 589 -22.37 -19.86 -14.71
N LEU A 590 -23.69 -19.74 -14.58
CA LEU A 590 -24.55 -20.86 -14.14
C LEU A 590 -24.50 -22.03 -15.13
N PHE A 591 -24.55 -21.73 -16.43
CA PHE A 591 -24.49 -22.72 -17.50
C PHE A 591 -23.16 -23.47 -17.52
N PHE A 592 -22.03 -22.75 -17.62
CA PHE A 592 -20.70 -23.38 -17.76
C PHE A 592 -20.23 -24.06 -16.48
N THR A 593 -20.68 -23.61 -15.32
CA THR A 593 -20.40 -24.33 -14.07
C THR A 593 -21.32 -25.54 -13.89
N GLY A 594 -22.45 -25.61 -14.60
CA GLY A 594 -23.50 -26.60 -14.36
C GLY A 594 -24.24 -26.40 -13.02
N HIS A 595 -24.18 -25.18 -12.46
CA HIS A 595 -24.83 -24.83 -11.20
C HIS A 595 -25.94 -23.82 -11.52
N GLY A 596 -27.18 -24.29 -11.62
CA GLY A 596 -28.29 -23.47 -12.12
C GLY A 596 -29.65 -24.17 -11.97
N PRO A 597 -30.69 -23.69 -12.67
CA PRO A 597 -32.03 -24.27 -12.63
C PRO A 597 -32.11 -25.55 -13.50
N PHE A 598 -31.19 -26.48 -13.30
CA PHE A 598 -31.10 -27.73 -14.05
C PHE A 598 -31.54 -28.88 -13.13
N PRO A 599 -32.51 -29.74 -13.51
CA PRO A 599 -32.95 -30.86 -12.69
C PRO A 599 -31.80 -31.74 -12.19
N SER A 600 -30.83 -32.06 -13.06
CA SER A 600 -29.61 -32.79 -12.68
C SER A 600 -28.83 -32.16 -11.51
N PHE A 601 -28.76 -30.84 -11.48
CA PHE A 601 -28.12 -30.09 -10.39
C PHE A 601 -29.01 -30.03 -9.15
N LEU A 602 -30.31 -29.73 -9.31
CA LEU A 602 -31.25 -29.57 -8.20
C LEU A 602 -31.43 -30.88 -7.43
N HIS A 603 -31.57 -32.01 -8.13
CA HIS A 603 -31.64 -33.35 -7.54
C HIS A 603 -30.41 -33.68 -6.71
N ARG A 604 -29.19 -33.42 -7.24
CA ARG A 604 -27.94 -33.65 -6.51
C ARG A 604 -27.85 -32.88 -5.18
N PHE A 605 -28.61 -31.79 -5.02
CA PHE A 605 -28.67 -30.99 -3.80
C PHE A 605 -29.99 -31.17 -3.02
N ASN A 606 -30.79 -32.20 -3.34
CA ASN A 606 -32.08 -32.49 -2.71
C ASN A 606 -33.07 -31.31 -2.79
N LEU A 607 -33.05 -30.57 -3.90
CA LEU A 607 -33.97 -29.45 -4.18
C LEU A 607 -35.04 -29.83 -5.22
N ALA A 608 -34.94 -31.03 -5.80
CA ALA A 608 -35.89 -31.62 -6.73
C ALA A 608 -35.90 -33.14 -6.52
N GLU A 609 -37.05 -33.78 -6.74
CA GLU A 609 -37.23 -35.22 -6.54
C GLU A 609 -36.57 -36.06 -7.62
N THR A 610 -36.39 -35.51 -8.83
CA THR A 610 -35.79 -36.23 -9.96
C THR A 610 -34.72 -35.39 -10.65
N SER A 611 -33.76 -36.08 -11.28
CA SER A 611 -32.73 -35.46 -12.13
C SER A 611 -33.17 -35.28 -13.60
N PHE A 612 -34.39 -35.70 -13.91
CA PHE A 612 -34.94 -35.74 -15.27
C PHE A 612 -35.65 -34.43 -15.63
N CYS A 613 -35.57 -34.09 -16.91
CA CYS A 613 -36.39 -33.10 -17.57
C CYS A 613 -37.77 -33.70 -17.87
N SER A 614 -38.80 -32.87 -18.02
CA SER A 614 -40.14 -33.30 -18.43
C SER A 614 -40.19 -34.01 -19.80
N CYS A 615 -39.13 -33.90 -20.62
CA CYS A 615 -39.00 -34.68 -21.86
C CYS A 615 -38.40 -36.09 -21.65
N GLY A 616 -38.21 -36.55 -20.41
CA GLY A 616 -37.74 -37.90 -20.07
C GLY A 616 -36.22 -38.08 -19.95
N GLU A 617 -35.42 -37.10 -20.38
CA GLU A 617 -33.96 -37.17 -20.37
C GLU A 617 -33.33 -36.46 -19.16
N ILE A 618 -32.06 -36.75 -18.84
CA ILE A 618 -31.38 -36.09 -17.72
C ILE A 618 -31.24 -34.58 -18.00
N GLY A 619 -31.81 -33.75 -17.12
CA GLY A 619 -31.87 -32.30 -17.26
C GLY A 619 -30.54 -31.61 -16.99
N THR A 620 -29.56 -31.76 -17.89
CA THR A 620 -28.22 -31.14 -17.84
C THR A 620 -28.16 -29.86 -18.68
N PRO A 621 -27.18 -28.95 -18.44
CA PRO A 621 -27.01 -27.78 -19.29
C PRO A 621 -26.86 -28.11 -20.78
N ILE A 622 -26.10 -29.17 -21.09
CA ILE A 622 -25.88 -29.60 -22.48
C ILE A 622 -27.16 -30.14 -23.10
N HIS A 623 -27.96 -30.93 -22.36
CA HIS A 623 -29.26 -31.44 -22.83
C HIS A 623 -30.18 -30.30 -23.31
N TYR A 624 -30.37 -29.27 -22.48
CA TYR A 624 -31.17 -28.09 -22.84
C TYR A 624 -30.56 -27.25 -23.97
N ALA A 625 -29.25 -27.33 -24.18
CA ALA A 625 -28.59 -26.54 -25.20
C ALA A 625 -28.54 -27.23 -26.57
N THR A 626 -28.82 -28.54 -26.66
CA THR A 626 -28.55 -29.29 -27.91
C THR A 626 -29.66 -30.24 -28.36
N VAL A 627 -30.47 -30.80 -27.45
CA VAL A 627 -31.38 -31.92 -27.82
C VAL A 627 -32.75 -31.88 -27.15
N CYS A 628 -32.95 -31.09 -26.10
CA CYS A 628 -34.22 -31.04 -25.38
C CYS A 628 -35.35 -30.47 -26.25
N LEU A 629 -36.43 -31.25 -26.44
CA LEU A 629 -37.60 -30.90 -27.27
C LEU A 629 -38.26 -29.58 -26.86
N LEU A 630 -38.22 -29.25 -25.56
CA LEU A 630 -38.83 -28.04 -25.00
C LEU A 630 -38.00 -26.77 -25.24
N THR A 631 -36.81 -26.88 -25.82
CA THR A 631 -35.87 -25.75 -25.97
C THR A 631 -35.26 -25.63 -27.37
N THR A 632 -35.92 -26.21 -28.38
CA THR A 632 -35.46 -26.29 -29.78
C THR A 632 -35.01 -24.94 -30.36
N SER A 633 -35.71 -23.85 -30.03
CA SER A 633 -35.37 -22.49 -30.49
C SER A 633 -34.00 -21.99 -30.01
N TYR A 634 -33.41 -22.62 -29.00
CA TYR A 634 -32.12 -22.23 -28.41
C TYR A 634 -30.98 -23.18 -28.77
N HIS A 635 -31.25 -24.23 -29.55
CA HIS A 635 -30.28 -25.29 -29.81
C HIS A 635 -29.01 -24.81 -30.52
N MET A 636 -27.94 -25.51 -30.18
CA MET A 636 -26.64 -25.47 -30.83
C MET A 636 -26.29 -26.89 -31.28
N ALA A 637 -25.40 -27.00 -32.27
CA ALA A 637 -24.99 -28.30 -32.81
C ALA A 637 -24.47 -29.21 -31.68
N PRO A 638 -25.03 -30.44 -31.51
CA PRO A 638 -24.63 -31.33 -30.44
C PRO A 638 -23.17 -31.82 -30.65
N PRO A 639 -22.37 -31.96 -29.58
CA PRO A 639 -21.09 -32.62 -29.68
C PRO A 639 -21.22 -34.14 -29.54
N SER A 640 -20.27 -34.89 -30.10
CA SER A 640 -20.06 -36.26 -29.66
C SER A 640 -19.49 -36.29 -28.24
N GLN A 641 -19.71 -37.40 -27.51
CA GLN A 641 -19.39 -37.51 -26.09
C GLN A 641 -17.91 -37.19 -25.78
N GLN A 642 -16.98 -37.65 -26.61
CA GLN A 642 -15.54 -37.39 -26.46
C GLN A 642 -15.15 -35.92 -26.71
N HIS A 643 -15.96 -35.17 -27.46
CA HIS A 643 -15.67 -33.79 -27.84
C HIS A 643 -16.42 -32.74 -26.99
N GLN A 644 -17.13 -33.15 -25.93
CA GLN A 644 -17.85 -32.22 -25.04
C GLN A 644 -16.96 -31.09 -24.48
N PRO A 645 -15.73 -31.33 -23.99
CA PRO A 645 -14.87 -30.26 -23.48
C PRO A 645 -14.52 -29.21 -24.56
N ILE A 646 -14.23 -29.67 -25.78
CA ILE A 646 -13.93 -28.81 -26.93
C ILE A 646 -15.16 -28.00 -27.33
N TRP A 647 -16.33 -28.63 -27.29
CA TRP A 647 -17.60 -27.95 -27.54
C TRP A 647 -17.85 -26.80 -26.56
N PHE A 648 -17.70 -27.04 -25.25
CA PHE A 648 -17.85 -25.98 -24.25
C PHE A 648 -16.85 -24.84 -24.46
N ARG A 649 -15.60 -25.13 -24.85
CA ARG A 649 -14.61 -24.09 -25.21
C ARG A 649 -15.07 -23.24 -26.41
N ARG A 650 -15.56 -23.88 -27.47
CA ARG A 650 -16.05 -23.18 -28.67
C ARG A 650 -17.25 -22.29 -28.34
N VAL A 651 -18.21 -22.84 -27.59
CA VAL A 651 -19.42 -22.15 -27.14
C VAL A 651 -19.08 -20.97 -26.24
N ALA A 652 -18.15 -21.13 -25.30
CA ALA A 652 -17.69 -20.07 -24.42
C ALA A 652 -16.99 -18.90 -25.14
N ASN A 653 -16.30 -19.18 -26.24
CA ASN A 653 -15.59 -18.17 -27.02
C ASN A 653 -16.45 -17.51 -28.12
N ASN A 654 -17.65 -18.02 -28.39
CA ASN A 654 -18.56 -17.49 -29.41
C ASN A 654 -19.65 -16.60 -28.79
N SER A 655 -19.75 -15.34 -29.23
CA SER A 655 -20.74 -14.37 -28.71
C SER A 655 -22.18 -14.76 -29.01
N THR A 656 -22.46 -15.29 -30.19
CA THR A 656 -23.80 -15.77 -30.61
C THR A 656 -24.25 -16.96 -29.76
N SER A 657 -23.37 -17.94 -29.55
CA SER A 657 -23.64 -19.08 -28.66
C SER A 657 -23.90 -18.64 -27.22
N ARG A 658 -23.13 -17.68 -26.69
CA ARG A 658 -23.37 -17.12 -25.35
C ARG A 658 -24.69 -16.36 -25.25
N ARG A 659 -25.10 -15.64 -26.29
CA ARG A 659 -26.44 -15.02 -26.34
C ARG A 659 -27.56 -16.07 -26.34
N LYS A 660 -27.40 -17.17 -27.06
CA LYS A 660 -28.33 -18.31 -26.99
C LYS A 660 -28.43 -18.88 -25.57
N ILE A 661 -27.30 -19.10 -24.89
CA ILE A 661 -27.26 -19.55 -23.49
C ILE A 661 -27.98 -18.56 -22.57
N HIS A 662 -27.74 -17.27 -22.75
CA HIS A 662 -28.39 -16.24 -21.95
C HIS A 662 -29.92 -16.33 -22.07
N ASN A 663 -30.44 -16.43 -23.29
CA ASN A 663 -31.87 -16.52 -23.57
C ASN A 663 -32.46 -17.86 -23.09
N LEU A 664 -31.74 -18.96 -23.28
CA LEU A 664 -32.13 -20.28 -22.78
C LEU A 664 -32.34 -20.25 -21.26
N LEU A 665 -31.38 -19.70 -20.51
CA LEU A 665 -31.49 -19.66 -19.05
C LEU A 665 -32.56 -18.68 -18.57
N HIS A 666 -32.78 -17.60 -19.30
CA HIS A 666 -33.91 -16.70 -19.02
C HIS A 666 -35.25 -17.43 -19.22
N PHE A 667 -35.38 -18.23 -20.28
CA PHE A 667 -36.56 -19.05 -20.55
C PHE A 667 -36.77 -20.12 -19.47
N LEU A 668 -35.73 -20.89 -19.12
CA LEU A 668 -35.80 -21.90 -18.05
C LEU A 668 -36.19 -21.29 -16.69
N GLN A 669 -35.79 -20.05 -16.40
CA GLN A 669 -36.13 -19.36 -15.16
C GLN A 669 -37.54 -18.77 -15.16
N ARG A 670 -38.07 -18.40 -16.33
CA ARG A 670 -39.43 -17.84 -16.46
C ARG A 670 -40.48 -18.94 -16.46
N GLU A 671 -40.23 -20.02 -17.20
CA GLU A 671 -41.19 -21.11 -17.40
C GLU A 671 -40.89 -22.32 -16.50
N THR A 672 -40.58 -22.09 -15.22
CA THR A 672 -40.12 -23.17 -14.32
C THR A 672 -41.10 -24.32 -14.15
N SER A 673 -42.40 -24.11 -14.36
CA SER A 673 -43.43 -25.14 -14.33
C SER A 673 -43.30 -26.13 -15.48
N LEU A 674 -42.88 -25.69 -16.68
CA LEU A 674 -42.73 -26.56 -17.86
C LEU A 674 -41.60 -27.58 -17.72
N PHE A 675 -40.66 -27.35 -16.81
CA PHE A 675 -39.42 -28.12 -16.69
C PHE A 675 -39.33 -28.93 -15.40
N ARG A 676 -40.40 -28.96 -14.60
CA ARG A 676 -40.54 -29.87 -13.47
C ARG A 676 -41.47 -31.00 -13.89
N PRO A 677 -41.08 -32.27 -13.71
CA PRO A 677 -42.04 -33.36 -13.87
C PRO A 677 -43.16 -33.19 -12.84
N ASP A 678 -44.39 -33.53 -13.22
CA ASP A 678 -45.54 -33.47 -12.31
C ASP A 678 -45.26 -34.34 -11.08
N PRO A 679 -45.57 -33.86 -9.86
CA PRO A 679 -45.52 -34.70 -8.68
C PRO A 679 -46.64 -35.73 -8.82
N ASN A 680 -46.26 -36.98 -9.10
CA ASN A 680 -47.18 -38.12 -9.03
C ASN A 680 -47.55 -38.42 -7.58
#